data_AF-H2YZ22-F1
#
_entry.id   AF-H2YZ22-F1
#
_cell.length_a   1.000
_cell.length_b   1.000
_cell.length_c   1.000
_cell.angle_alpha   90.00
_cell.angle_beta   90.00
_cell.angle_gamma   90.00
#
_symmetry.space_group_name_H-M   'P 1'
#
loop_
_entity.id
_entity.type
_entity.pdbx_description
1 polymer ?
#
loop_
_entity_poly.entity_id
_entity_poly.type
_entity_poly.pdbx_seq_one_letter_code
_entity_poly.pdbx_strand_id
1 'polypeptide(L)'
;LTEILSAADVILATNQISPTGAHSKGPLQHLPPDHFDDVIIDECGQSLEAACWISILRARRCILAGDHLQLPPTIISHKAAENGLSTTLLERMIGLHGEQVVAMLTEQYRMHAHIMQWASNGMYDGKLVANYAVQSHLLSDLPHVEQTEDTGIPMLLIDTSGCNMGEMESEESISKANEGEAMIVCAHVDSLVKAGVGEREIAVISPYNLQVDILRQMLKEKHPNIEIKSVDGFQGREKEAVILTLVRSNPHKEIGFLSDRRRLNVAVTRARRHLTVICDSTTVCNDKFIKSLVDHITKHGEVRTGFEYADEDLQSSTNLRPKQSKKTSPKPAMPQLTLIEIQAKYQYIIEQLLGQRNILKGQSESTLFNFSELTVTIKQIINARDHFEISFPAALNSAERKAIHNLCEEMGFGHQSIGEDKERQVVISVPALDSPDNILPETKQEVNKQTTTETMDKNILTPVESVSKESIERFDLSQLPEDNMTMHLIHCERLIKMKEQVKTPQNENRKKIHSQPSKSKNKKNTKSANKQRNTGDFDLLNQAISSNKFCFHSNCAASITTTGQLCSICRKTFCLKHHIPEVHGCGAQAHINARRQIIRDGVLYSGSGVPDRKPDPTKRAQLKNRLDSKMKSLEKERKSGK
;
A
#
# COMPACT_ATOMS: atom_id res chain seq x y z
N LEU A 1 10.72 -10.07 -26.50
CA LEU A 1 11.18 -9.85 -25.11
C LEU A 1 12.68 -9.58 -25.06
N THR A 2 13.54 -10.46 -25.57
CA THR A 2 14.99 -10.23 -25.63
C THR A 2 15.36 -8.89 -26.27
N GLU A 3 14.76 -8.53 -27.41
CA GLU A 3 15.01 -7.25 -28.09
C GLU A 3 14.61 -6.06 -27.22
N ILE A 4 13.44 -6.11 -26.58
CA ILE A 4 12.95 -5.06 -25.69
C ILE A 4 13.89 -4.89 -24.49
N LEU A 5 14.29 -5.99 -23.85
CA LEU A 5 15.18 -5.95 -22.70
C LEU A 5 16.58 -5.47 -23.09
N SER A 6 17.11 -5.88 -24.24
CA SER A 6 18.45 -5.50 -24.67
C SER A 6 18.53 -4.05 -25.14
N ALA A 7 17.41 -3.47 -25.57
CA ALA A 7 17.30 -2.08 -26.00
C ALA A 7 16.90 -1.12 -24.87
N ALA A 8 16.52 -1.63 -23.70
CA ALA A 8 16.12 -0.81 -22.57
C ALA A 8 17.33 -0.30 -21.80
N ASP A 9 17.41 1.02 -21.59
CA ASP A 9 18.46 1.64 -20.77
C ASP A 9 18.31 1.28 -19.28
N VAL A 10 17.06 1.09 -18.83
CA VAL A 10 16.73 0.76 -17.44
C VAL A 10 15.72 -0.39 -17.40
N ILE A 11 16.02 -1.41 -16.60
CA ILE A 11 15.12 -2.53 -16.35
C ILE A 11 14.73 -2.54 -14.86
N LEU A 12 13.44 -2.40 -14.60
CA LEU A 12 12.88 -2.42 -13.25
C LEU A 12 12.31 -3.82 -12.96
N ALA A 13 12.75 -4.42 -11.86
CA ALA A 13 12.27 -5.72 -11.40
C ALA A 13 12.33 -5.82 -9.88
N THR A 14 11.49 -6.66 -9.28
CA THR A 14 11.54 -6.92 -7.84
C THR A 14 12.62 -7.95 -7.50
N ASN A 15 13.18 -7.84 -6.29
CA ASN A 15 14.12 -8.82 -5.72
C ASN A 15 13.40 -10.03 -5.09
N GLN A 16 12.26 -10.44 -5.66
CA GLN A 16 11.52 -11.61 -5.22
C GLN A 16 11.62 -12.72 -6.26
N ILE A 17 11.57 -13.98 -5.82
CA ILE A 17 11.47 -15.12 -6.73
C ILE A 17 10.03 -15.18 -7.22
N SER A 18 9.74 -14.39 -8.25
CA SER A 18 8.44 -14.29 -8.92
C SER A 18 8.65 -14.37 -10.44
N PRO A 19 7.60 -14.66 -11.23
CA PRO A 19 7.70 -14.74 -12.69
C PRO A 19 8.26 -13.47 -13.37
N THR A 20 8.24 -12.32 -12.68
CA THR A 20 8.76 -11.03 -13.15
C THR A 20 9.99 -10.54 -12.37
N GLY A 21 10.51 -11.36 -11.45
CA GLY A 21 11.62 -10.99 -10.58
C GLY A 21 12.98 -11.01 -11.27
N ALA A 22 13.96 -10.38 -10.64
CA ALA A 22 15.34 -10.24 -11.15
C ALA A 22 16.16 -11.54 -11.14
N HIS A 23 15.56 -12.70 -10.89
CA HIS A 23 16.29 -13.96 -10.77
C HIS A 23 16.63 -14.58 -12.13
N SER A 24 17.64 -15.46 -12.14
CA SER A 24 18.21 -16.06 -13.36
C SER A 24 17.29 -16.94 -14.19
N LYS A 25 16.09 -17.27 -13.69
CA LYS A 25 15.04 -18.03 -14.41
C LYS A 25 13.85 -17.15 -14.80
N GLY A 26 13.90 -15.85 -14.47
CA GLY A 26 12.91 -14.86 -14.85
C GLY A 26 13.23 -14.23 -16.22
N PRO A 27 12.64 -13.07 -16.55
CA PRO A 27 12.85 -12.38 -17.83
C PRO A 27 14.33 -12.07 -18.11
N LEU A 28 15.13 -11.87 -17.06
CA LEU A 28 16.54 -11.57 -17.15
C LEU A 28 17.41 -12.73 -17.67
N GLN A 29 16.87 -13.95 -17.79
CA GLN A 29 17.56 -15.09 -18.43
C GLN A 29 17.86 -14.84 -19.91
N HIS A 30 17.12 -13.91 -20.53
CA HIS A 30 17.27 -13.56 -21.94
C HIS A 30 18.41 -12.57 -22.20
N LEU A 31 19.05 -12.06 -21.13
CA LEU A 31 20.17 -11.14 -21.20
C LEU A 31 21.47 -11.87 -20.81
N PRO A 32 22.63 -11.47 -21.37
CA PRO A 32 23.91 -12.02 -20.96
C PRO A 32 24.18 -11.69 -19.47
N PRO A 33 25.00 -12.51 -18.77
CA PRO A 33 25.32 -12.27 -17.35
C PRO A 33 25.93 -10.90 -17.07
N ASP A 34 26.80 -10.42 -17.96
CA ASP A 34 27.52 -9.14 -17.83
C ASP A 34 26.78 -7.98 -18.52
N HIS A 35 25.45 -8.06 -18.64
CA HIS A 35 24.67 -7.03 -19.32
C HIS A 35 24.56 -5.73 -18.51
N PHE A 36 24.54 -5.82 -17.17
CA PHE A 36 24.35 -4.68 -16.30
C PHE A 36 25.69 -4.22 -15.72
N ASP A 37 25.97 -2.92 -15.81
CA ASP A 37 27.10 -2.31 -15.11
C ASP A 37 26.75 -1.99 -13.65
N ASP A 38 25.51 -1.51 -13.46
CA ASP A 38 24.98 -0.97 -12.21
C ASP A 38 23.69 -1.66 -11.78
N VAL A 39 23.57 -1.91 -10.47
CA VAL A 39 22.33 -2.32 -9.83
C VAL A 39 21.97 -1.33 -8.74
N ILE A 40 20.76 -0.79 -8.82
CA ILE A 40 20.18 0.09 -7.80
C ILE A 40 19.09 -0.70 -7.07
N ILE A 41 19.21 -0.80 -5.74
CA ILE A 41 18.19 -1.41 -4.89
C ILE A 41 17.59 -0.32 -4.01
N ASP A 42 16.38 0.08 -4.35
CA ASP A 42 15.57 0.97 -3.52
C ASP A 42 14.84 0.19 -2.41
N GLU A 43 14.46 0.88 -1.33
CA GLU A 43 13.85 0.32 -0.13
C GLU A 43 14.63 -0.87 0.46
N CYS A 44 15.97 -0.82 0.37
CA CYS A 44 16.86 -1.88 0.82
C CYS A 44 16.75 -2.14 2.34
N GLY A 45 16.39 -1.12 3.12
CA GLY A 45 16.09 -1.23 4.56
C GLY A 45 14.87 -2.11 4.89
N GLN A 46 14.02 -2.42 3.91
CA GLN A 46 12.89 -3.33 4.05
C GLN A 46 13.14 -4.71 3.41
N SER A 47 14.29 -4.90 2.76
CA SER A 47 14.59 -6.13 2.04
C SER A 47 15.43 -7.08 2.89
N LEU A 48 15.11 -8.38 2.81
CA LEU A 48 15.99 -9.41 3.36
C LEU A 48 17.31 -9.38 2.61
N GLU A 49 18.42 -9.52 3.33
CA GLU A 49 19.75 -9.54 2.71
C GLU A 49 19.85 -10.59 1.60
N ALA A 50 19.32 -11.80 1.84
CA ALA A 50 19.31 -12.88 0.86
C ALA A 50 18.59 -12.50 -0.45
N ALA A 51 17.58 -11.64 -0.40
CA ALA A 51 16.85 -11.16 -1.57
C ALA A 51 17.68 -10.16 -2.38
N CYS A 52 18.46 -9.30 -1.72
CA CYS A 52 19.33 -8.32 -2.39
C CYS A 52 20.39 -8.99 -3.27
N TRP A 53 20.92 -10.15 -2.84
CA TRP A 53 21.90 -10.91 -3.61
C TRP A 53 21.39 -11.44 -4.97
N ILE A 54 20.08 -11.45 -5.22
CA ILE A 54 19.52 -11.86 -6.50
C ILE A 54 19.96 -10.92 -7.63
N SER A 55 19.90 -9.60 -7.41
CA SER A 55 20.24 -8.59 -8.40
C SER A 55 21.70 -8.16 -8.33
N ILE A 56 22.29 -8.07 -7.12
CA ILE A 56 23.69 -7.62 -6.94
C ILE A 56 24.67 -8.45 -7.77
N LEU A 57 24.45 -9.76 -7.88
CA LEU A 57 25.34 -10.66 -8.64
C LEU A 57 25.27 -10.46 -10.17
N ARG A 58 24.43 -9.56 -10.68
CA ARG A 58 24.28 -9.28 -12.11
C ARG A 58 25.02 -8.03 -12.58
N ALA A 59 25.66 -7.29 -11.66
CA ALA A 59 26.36 -6.05 -11.96
C ALA A 59 27.69 -5.94 -11.19
N ARG A 60 28.55 -5.02 -11.63
CA ARG A 60 29.87 -4.78 -11.02
C ARG A 60 29.80 -3.78 -9.86
N ARG A 61 28.84 -2.85 -9.93
CA ARG A 61 28.61 -1.84 -8.90
C ARG A 61 27.16 -1.93 -8.42
N CYS A 62 26.97 -1.78 -7.10
CA CYS A 62 25.64 -1.70 -6.50
C CYS A 62 25.48 -0.40 -5.72
N ILE A 63 24.27 0.16 -5.79
CA ILE A 63 23.83 1.32 -5.02
C ILE A 63 22.64 0.87 -4.19
N LEU A 64 22.75 0.99 -2.87
CA LEU A 64 21.70 0.65 -1.93
C LEU A 64 21.05 1.94 -1.44
N ALA A 65 19.75 2.08 -1.65
CA ALA A 65 18.95 3.18 -1.15
C ALA A 65 17.86 2.65 -0.21
N GLY A 66 17.51 3.43 0.80
CA GLY A 66 16.47 3.09 1.76
C GLY A 66 16.80 3.62 3.15
N ASP A 67 15.93 3.28 4.11
CA ASP A 67 16.03 3.77 5.47
C ASP A 67 15.95 2.63 6.48
N HIS A 68 17.09 2.30 7.10
CA HIS A 68 17.20 1.27 8.13
C HIS A 68 16.51 1.63 9.45
N LEU A 69 16.09 2.88 9.65
CA LEU A 69 15.36 3.38 10.82
C LEU A 69 13.83 3.37 10.61
N GLN A 70 13.37 2.92 9.44
CA GLN A 70 11.97 2.60 9.14
C GLN A 70 11.69 1.10 9.24
N LEU A 71 10.59 0.61 8.69
CA LEU A 71 10.13 -0.77 8.89
C LEU A 71 11.15 -1.81 8.36
N PRO A 72 11.56 -2.78 9.18
CA PRO A 72 12.38 -3.90 8.73
C PRO A 72 11.55 -4.89 7.88
N PRO A 73 12.20 -5.85 7.20
CA PRO A 73 11.50 -6.95 6.54
C PRO A 73 10.63 -7.74 7.52
N THR A 74 9.42 -8.12 7.08
CA THR A 74 8.52 -8.95 7.88
C THR A 74 9.01 -10.39 7.94
N ILE A 75 9.33 -10.87 9.15
CA ILE A 75 9.81 -12.24 9.39
C ILE A 75 8.80 -12.98 10.26
N ILE A 76 8.24 -14.07 9.73
CA ILE A 76 7.23 -14.88 10.45
C ILE A 76 7.86 -15.69 11.58
N SER A 77 9.10 -16.16 11.40
CA SER A 77 9.80 -16.94 12.42
C SER A 77 10.60 -16.03 13.35
N HIS A 78 10.09 -15.82 14.57
CA HIS A 78 10.81 -15.06 15.60
C HIS A 78 12.23 -15.60 15.84
N LYS A 79 12.40 -16.92 15.91
CA LYS A 79 13.71 -17.55 16.03
C LYS A 79 14.65 -17.20 14.87
N ALA A 80 14.16 -17.11 13.64
CA ALA A 80 15.00 -16.71 12.51
C ALA A 80 15.39 -15.22 12.59
N ALA A 81 14.44 -14.35 12.98
CA ALA A 81 14.72 -12.94 13.20
C ALA A 81 15.80 -12.74 14.27
N GLU A 82 15.67 -13.41 15.42
CA GLU A 82 16.64 -13.36 16.52
C GLU A 82 18.04 -13.87 16.11
N ASN A 83 18.10 -14.83 15.19
CA ASN A 83 19.37 -15.35 14.66
C ASN A 83 19.94 -14.51 13.50
N GLY A 84 19.47 -13.27 13.32
CA GLY A 84 20.06 -12.29 12.41
C GLY A 84 19.36 -12.13 11.06
N LEU A 85 18.26 -12.83 10.79
CA LEU A 85 17.51 -12.64 9.54
C LEU A 85 16.87 -11.25 9.43
N SER A 86 16.67 -10.55 10.55
CA SER A 86 16.13 -9.19 10.61
C SER A 86 17.14 -8.11 10.19
N THR A 87 18.44 -8.40 10.26
CA THR A 87 19.48 -7.47 9.85
C THR A 87 19.49 -7.37 8.33
N THR A 88 19.21 -6.17 7.81
CA THR A 88 19.21 -5.93 6.36
C THR A 88 20.63 -5.72 5.83
N LEU A 89 20.79 -5.87 4.51
CA LEU A 89 22.07 -5.58 3.86
C LEU A 89 22.50 -4.13 4.11
N LEU A 90 21.55 -3.19 4.05
CA LEU A 90 21.80 -1.77 4.30
C LEU A 90 22.32 -1.53 5.72
N GLU A 91 21.62 -2.06 6.73
CA GLU A 91 22.02 -1.95 8.14
C GLU A 91 23.40 -2.56 8.40
N ARG A 92 23.69 -3.73 7.79
CA ARG A 92 25.00 -4.38 7.89
C ARG A 92 26.11 -3.55 7.25
N MET A 93 25.87 -2.95 6.08
CA MET A 93 26.87 -2.11 5.41
C MET A 93 27.13 -0.81 6.16
N ILE A 94 26.10 -0.18 6.71
CA ILE A 94 26.23 0.99 7.60
C ILE A 94 27.10 0.62 8.81
N GLY A 95 26.86 -0.53 9.45
CA GLY A 95 27.65 -0.98 10.59
C GLY A 95 29.12 -1.30 10.28
N LEU A 96 29.41 -1.80 9.07
CA LEU A 96 30.78 -2.18 8.68
C LEU A 96 31.63 -1.01 8.18
N HIS A 97 31.03 -0.08 7.43
CA HIS A 97 31.76 0.94 6.69
C HIS A 97 31.43 2.37 7.14
N GLY A 98 30.35 2.56 7.91
CA GLY A 98 29.94 3.86 8.43
C GLY A 98 29.76 4.92 7.34
N GLU A 99 30.13 6.15 7.67
CA GLU A 99 29.99 7.33 6.79
C GLU A 99 30.90 7.29 5.54
N GLN A 100 31.82 6.32 5.42
CA GLN A 100 32.70 6.22 4.23
C GLN A 100 31.93 5.87 2.95
N VAL A 101 30.83 5.12 3.09
CA VAL A 101 30.02 4.63 1.95
C VAL A 101 28.55 5.01 2.07
N VAL A 102 28.16 5.67 3.16
CA VAL A 102 26.78 6.02 3.47
C VAL A 102 26.60 7.52 3.37
N ALA A 103 25.73 7.95 2.47
CA ALA A 103 25.29 9.34 2.35
C ALA A 103 23.85 9.47 2.84
N MET A 104 23.63 10.28 3.87
CA MET A 104 22.30 10.61 4.37
C MET A 104 21.77 11.87 3.70
N LEU A 105 20.57 11.81 3.13
CA LEU A 105 19.86 13.00 2.69
C LEU A 105 19.27 13.72 3.91
N THR A 106 19.62 14.99 4.10
CA THR A 106 19.27 15.75 5.31
C THR A 106 18.08 16.68 5.12
N GLU A 107 17.81 17.14 3.90
CA GLU A 107 16.68 18.04 3.63
C GLU A 107 15.42 17.24 3.28
N GLN A 108 14.30 17.56 3.93
CA GLN A 108 13.01 16.92 3.70
C GLN A 108 11.97 17.91 3.15
N TYR A 109 11.08 17.39 2.29
CA TYR A 109 10.11 18.15 1.50
C TYR A 109 8.66 17.72 1.77
N ARG A 110 8.39 17.04 2.90
CA ARG A 110 7.08 16.47 3.23
C ARG A 110 6.41 17.19 4.39
N MET A 111 7.08 17.22 5.54
CA MET A 111 6.50 17.47 6.86
C MET A 111 6.65 18.92 7.27
N HIS A 112 5.66 19.41 8.02
CA HIS A 112 5.82 20.63 8.83
C HIS A 112 7.02 20.47 9.78
N ALA A 113 7.75 21.56 10.05
CA ALA A 113 8.99 21.53 10.84
C ALA A 113 8.80 20.88 12.22
N HIS A 114 7.70 21.18 12.92
CA HIS A 114 7.42 20.58 14.23
C HIS A 114 7.19 19.06 14.18
N ILE A 115 6.53 18.54 13.13
CA ILE A 115 6.34 17.09 12.94
C ILE A 115 7.70 16.43 12.68
N MET A 116 8.49 17.03 11.77
CA MET A 116 9.83 16.55 11.43
C MET A 116 10.76 16.55 12.65
N GLN A 117 10.74 17.61 13.47
CA GLN A 117 11.70 17.80 14.56
C GLN A 117 11.70 16.63 15.54
N TRP A 118 10.53 16.08 15.86
CA TRP A 118 10.43 14.92 16.74
C TRP A 118 11.13 13.69 16.13
N ALA A 119 10.81 13.36 14.87
CA ALA A 119 11.41 12.23 14.17
C ALA A 119 12.93 12.43 13.98
N SER A 120 13.34 13.64 13.61
CA SER A 120 14.74 14.06 13.44
C SER A 120 15.54 13.81 14.72
N ASN A 121 15.07 14.34 15.86
CA ASN A 121 15.75 14.17 17.15
C ASN A 121 15.73 12.73 17.66
N GLY A 122 14.60 12.05 17.47
CA GLY A 122 14.37 10.71 18.03
C GLY A 122 15.02 9.58 17.24
N MET A 123 15.21 9.75 15.93
CA MET A 123 15.67 8.67 15.04
C MET A 123 16.91 9.05 14.23
N TYR A 124 17.11 10.32 13.90
CA TYR A 124 18.13 10.77 12.92
C TYR A 124 19.12 11.78 13.50
N ASP A 125 19.40 11.72 14.80
CA ASP A 125 20.36 12.57 15.52
C ASP A 125 20.16 14.10 15.32
N GLY A 126 18.94 14.54 15.03
CA GLY A 126 18.63 15.94 14.77
C GLY A 126 19.14 16.47 13.42
N LYS A 127 19.57 15.59 12.50
CA LYS A 127 20.19 15.97 11.23
C LYS A 127 19.21 16.39 10.14
N LEU A 128 17.91 16.08 10.27
CA LEU A 128 16.91 16.45 9.26
C LEU A 128 16.52 17.94 9.36
N VAL A 129 16.43 18.58 8.20
CA VAL A 129 16.06 19.99 8.03
C VAL A 129 14.85 20.09 7.09
N ALA A 130 13.86 20.89 7.47
CA ALA A 130 12.68 21.11 6.65
C ALA A 130 12.99 22.14 5.56
N ASN A 131 12.66 21.82 4.31
CA ASN A 131 12.71 22.80 3.24
C ASN A 131 11.70 23.94 3.49
N TYR A 132 12.04 25.15 3.04
CA TYR A 132 11.21 26.35 3.24
C TYR A 132 9.76 26.18 2.74
N ALA A 133 9.54 25.37 1.70
CA ALA A 133 8.22 25.15 1.11
C ALA A 133 7.26 24.37 2.05
N VAL A 134 7.79 23.60 3.00
CA VAL A 134 7.00 22.78 3.93
C VAL A 134 7.22 23.15 5.39
N GLN A 135 8.21 23.99 5.70
CA GLN A 135 8.62 24.29 7.07
C GLN A 135 7.45 24.76 7.95
N SER A 136 6.58 25.61 7.41
CA SER A 136 5.46 26.25 8.14
C SER A 136 4.08 25.96 7.55
N HIS A 137 3.96 24.96 6.68
CA HIS A 137 2.71 24.70 5.96
C HIS A 137 1.63 24.06 6.86
N LEU A 138 0.40 24.57 6.79
CA LEU A 138 -0.74 24.14 7.60
C LEU A 138 -1.89 23.68 6.70
N LEU A 139 -2.88 22.99 7.28
CA LEU A 139 -4.07 22.58 6.51
C LEU A 139 -4.84 23.81 6.00
N SER A 140 -4.90 24.88 6.79
CA SER A 140 -5.54 26.14 6.40
C SER A 140 -4.92 26.84 5.19
N ASP A 141 -3.70 26.47 4.79
CA ASP A 141 -3.06 27.03 3.58
C ASP A 141 -3.57 26.36 2.30
N LEU A 142 -4.34 25.28 2.40
CA LEU A 142 -4.98 24.66 1.24
C LEU A 142 -6.15 25.55 0.79
N PRO A 143 -6.32 25.79 -0.52
CA PRO A 143 -7.25 26.79 -1.04
C PRO A 143 -8.73 26.48 -0.76
N HIS A 144 -9.04 25.22 -0.46
CA HIS A 144 -10.39 24.69 -0.21
C HIS A 144 -10.67 24.43 1.28
N VAL A 145 -9.74 24.77 2.18
CA VAL A 145 -9.84 24.47 3.60
C VAL A 145 -10.06 25.74 4.40
N GLU A 146 -11.11 25.76 5.21
CA GLU A 146 -11.39 26.85 6.14
C GLU A 146 -10.42 26.82 7.32
N GLN A 147 -10.02 28.00 7.79
CA GLN A 147 -9.20 28.12 8.99
C GLN A 147 -10.06 27.87 10.24
N THR A 148 -9.76 26.77 10.93
CA THR A 148 -10.39 26.35 12.19
C THR A 148 -9.30 26.10 13.23
N GLU A 149 -9.70 25.80 14.46
CA GLU A 149 -8.76 25.40 15.52
C GLU A 149 -7.97 24.15 15.12
N ASP A 150 -8.59 23.21 14.41
CA ASP A 150 -7.94 21.97 13.94
C ASP A 150 -7.00 22.23 12.75
N THR A 151 -7.39 23.08 11.79
CA THR A 151 -6.63 23.26 10.54
C THR A 151 -5.48 24.28 10.66
N GLY A 152 -5.49 25.10 11.71
CA GLY A 152 -4.47 26.10 12.02
C GLY A 152 -3.28 25.59 12.83
N ILE A 153 -3.24 24.31 13.18
CA ILE A 153 -2.17 23.69 13.96
C ILE A 153 -1.53 22.51 13.21
N PRO A 154 -0.22 22.25 13.38
CA PRO A 154 0.45 21.14 12.72
C PRO A 154 0.36 19.82 13.50
N MET A 155 0.09 19.89 14.81
CA MET A 155 0.05 18.71 15.69
C MET A 155 -1.04 18.88 16.75
N LEU A 156 -1.81 17.82 16.97
CA LEU A 156 -2.87 17.73 17.97
C LEU A 156 -2.71 16.44 18.77
N LEU A 157 -2.78 16.52 20.09
CA LEU A 157 -2.90 15.38 21.00
C LEU A 157 -4.30 15.37 21.61
N ILE A 158 -5.04 14.28 21.44
CA ILE A 158 -6.29 14.05 22.16
C ILE A 158 -6.05 12.95 23.19
N ASP A 159 -5.89 13.35 24.45
CA ASP A 159 -5.59 12.44 25.55
C ASP A 159 -6.88 11.83 26.13
N THR A 160 -6.98 10.51 26.05
CA THR A 160 -8.12 9.73 26.56
C THR A 160 -7.91 9.23 28.00
N SER A 161 -6.80 9.61 28.62
CA SER A 161 -6.54 9.41 30.05
C SER A 161 -7.71 9.90 30.90
N GLY A 162 -8.21 9.03 31.78
CA GLY A 162 -9.30 9.35 32.69
C GLY A 162 -10.70 9.35 32.06
N CYS A 163 -10.82 9.18 30.74
CA CYS A 163 -12.13 9.17 30.04
C CYS A 163 -12.86 7.81 30.10
N ASN A 164 -12.31 6.83 30.85
CA ASN A 164 -12.84 5.47 30.97
C ASN A 164 -13.01 4.74 29.61
N MET A 165 -12.18 5.08 28.63
CA MET A 165 -12.11 4.48 27.29
C MET A 165 -11.09 3.34 27.29
N GLY A 166 -11.45 2.22 27.90
CA GLY A 166 -10.57 1.05 28.01
C GLY A 166 -10.45 0.25 26.72
N GLU A 167 -9.33 -0.45 26.55
CA GLU A 167 -9.17 -1.37 25.43
C GLU A 167 -10.12 -2.58 25.54
N MET A 168 -10.67 -3.01 24.40
CA MET A 168 -11.43 -4.25 24.30
C MET A 168 -10.48 -5.44 24.21
N GLU A 169 -10.77 -6.47 25.02
CA GLU A 169 -10.15 -7.78 24.91
C GLU A 169 -11.11 -8.74 24.22
N SER A 170 -10.69 -9.31 23.09
CA SER A 170 -11.36 -10.47 22.51
C SER A 170 -10.55 -11.70 22.88
N GLU A 171 -11.16 -12.66 23.59
CA GLU A 171 -10.53 -13.94 23.93
C GLU A 171 -10.14 -14.76 22.67
N GLU A 172 -10.69 -14.41 21.50
CA GLU A 172 -10.49 -15.10 20.22
C GLU A 172 -9.50 -14.39 19.27
N SER A 173 -9.07 -13.15 19.58
CA SER A 173 -8.18 -12.33 18.73
C SER A 173 -6.96 -11.83 19.48
N ILE A 174 -5.78 -11.99 18.88
CA ILE A 174 -4.51 -11.44 19.39
C ILE A 174 -4.46 -9.90 19.21
N SER A 175 -5.35 -9.33 18.40
CA SER A 175 -5.41 -7.88 18.14
C SER A 175 -6.33 -7.17 19.13
N LYS A 176 -6.01 -5.90 19.42
CA LYS A 176 -6.70 -5.05 20.38
C LYS A 176 -7.45 -3.91 19.67
N ALA A 177 -8.45 -3.34 20.33
CA ALA A 177 -9.23 -2.22 19.83
C ALA A 177 -9.74 -1.35 20.97
N ASN A 178 -10.15 -0.13 20.67
CA ASN A 178 -10.71 0.83 21.60
C ASN A 178 -11.83 1.61 20.91
N GLU A 179 -13.08 1.33 21.30
CA GLU A 179 -14.25 1.99 20.71
C GLU A 179 -14.31 3.48 21.03
N GLY A 180 -13.87 3.88 22.23
CA GLY A 180 -13.83 5.29 22.63
C GLY A 180 -12.88 6.10 21.75
N GLU A 181 -11.66 5.60 21.54
CA GLU A 181 -10.73 6.22 20.57
C GLU A 181 -11.32 6.22 19.15
N ALA A 182 -12.01 5.15 18.74
CA ALA A 182 -12.61 5.08 17.41
C ALA A 182 -13.72 6.14 17.21
N MET A 183 -14.51 6.43 18.25
CA MET A 183 -15.51 7.50 18.23
C MET A 183 -14.85 8.88 18.09
N ILE A 184 -13.79 9.14 18.85
CA ILE A 184 -13.02 10.40 18.76
C ILE A 184 -12.42 10.56 17.36
N VAL A 185 -11.84 9.50 16.79
CA VAL A 185 -11.33 9.51 15.42
C VAL A 185 -12.45 9.92 14.45
N CYS A 186 -13.65 9.34 14.58
CA CYS A 186 -14.77 9.69 13.71
C CYS A 186 -15.18 11.15 13.85
N ALA A 187 -15.31 11.65 15.08
CA ALA A 187 -15.67 13.04 15.33
C ALA A 187 -14.64 14.03 14.76
N HIS A 188 -13.35 13.74 14.94
CA HIS A 188 -12.28 14.59 14.42
C HIS A 188 -12.16 14.51 12.89
N VAL A 189 -12.34 13.33 12.29
CA VAL A 189 -12.47 13.20 10.83
C VAL A 189 -13.64 14.05 10.30
N ASP A 190 -14.81 13.94 10.92
CA ASP A 190 -15.99 14.73 10.54
C ASP A 190 -15.69 16.25 10.64
N SER A 191 -14.94 16.69 11.66
CA SER A 191 -14.49 18.09 11.81
C SER A 191 -13.61 18.54 10.64
N LEU A 192 -12.56 17.77 10.31
CA LEU A 192 -11.64 18.11 9.22
C LEU A 192 -12.35 18.15 7.86
N VAL A 193 -13.25 17.19 7.59
CA VAL A 193 -14.01 17.16 6.33
C VAL A 193 -14.99 18.33 6.26
N LYS A 194 -15.65 18.70 7.37
CA LYS A 194 -16.52 19.89 7.44
C LYS A 194 -15.74 21.19 7.20
N ALA A 195 -14.51 21.28 7.68
CA ALA A 195 -13.59 22.39 7.40
C ALA A 195 -13.08 22.41 5.94
N GLY A 196 -13.48 21.44 5.10
CA GLY A 196 -13.15 21.39 3.69
C GLY A 196 -11.99 20.46 3.33
N VAL A 197 -11.32 19.82 4.28
CA VAL A 197 -10.22 18.88 3.97
C VAL A 197 -10.77 17.68 3.19
N GLY A 198 -10.20 17.38 2.03
CA GLY A 198 -10.68 16.30 1.19
C GLY A 198 -10.48 14.94 1.84
N GLU A 199 -11.46 14.03 1.74
CA GLU A 199 -11.36 12.66 2.30
C GLU A 199 -10.09 11.92 1.85
N ARG A 200 -9.66 12.15 0.61
CA ARG A 200 -8.44 11.54 0.03
C ARG A 200 -7.16 12.16 0.57
N GLU A 201 -7.23 13.30 1.22
CA GLU A 201 -6.10 14.01 1.85
C GLU A 201 -5.90 13.60 3.31
N ILE A 202 -6.81 12.80 3.87
CA ILE A 202 -6.80 12.27 5.23
C ILE A 202 -6.40 10.79 5.21
N ALA A 203 -5.59 10.37 6.17
CA ALA A 203 -5.45 8.96 6.53
C ALA A 203 -5.61 8.73 8.02
N VAL A 204 -6.20 7.58 8.34
CA VAL A 204 -6.29 7.06 9.71
C VAL A 204 -5.38 5.85 9.83
N ILE A 205 -4.44 5.91 10.76
CA ILE A 205 -3.44 4.88 11.00
C ILE A 205 -3.67 4.31 12.39
N SER A 206 -3.70 2.98 12.50
CA SER A 206 -3.68 2.28 13.78
C SER A 206 -2.68 1.13 13.77
N PRO A 207 -1.91 0.91 14.84
CA PRO A 207 -1.02 -0.25 14.94
C PRO A 207 -1.77 -1.59 14.97
N TYR A 208 -3.06 -1.61 15.34
CA TYR A 208 -3.86 -2.82 15.52
C TYR A 208 -4.88 -3.03 14.41
N ASN A 209 -4.90 -4.22 13.81
CA ASN A 209 -5.82 -4.55 12.72
C ASN A 209 -7.30 -4.53 13.17
N LEU A 210 -7.59 -4.95 14.41
CA LEU A 210 -8.96 -4.91 14.94
C LEU A 210 -9.49 -3.47 15.03
N GLN A 211 -8.65 -2.51 15.42
CA GLN A 211 -9.02 -1.08 15.42
C GLN A 211 -9.26 -0.58 13.99
N VAL A 212 -8.40 -0.95 13.05
CA VAL A 212 -8.58 -0.63 11.63
C VAL A 212 -9.93 -1.13 11.11
N ASP A 213 -10.33 -2.34 11.48
CA ASP A 213 -11.59 -2.93 11.03
C ASP A 213 -12.81 -2.22 11.63
N ILE A 214 -12.78 -1.84 12.91
CA ILE A 214 -13.84 -1.04 13.55
C ILE A 214 -13.95 0.33 12.89
N LEU A 215 -12.83 1.03 12.71
CA LEU A 215 -12.81 2.34 12.06
C LEU A 215 -13.33 2.28 10.63
N ARG A 216 -12.98 1.24 9.88
CA ARG A 216 -13.55 1.01 8.55
C ARG A 216 -15.06 0.81 8.58
N GLN A 217 -15.60 0.13 9.59
CA GLN A 217 -17.05 -0.02 9.71
C GLN A 217 -17.72 1.31 10.03
N MET A 218 -17.15 2.10 10.95
CA MET A 218 -17.73 3.37 11.40
C MET A 218 -17.65 4.48 10.33
N LEU A 219 -16.53 4.59 9.62
CA LEU A 219 -16.30 5.68 8.67
C LEU A 219 -16.78 5.38 7.24
N LYS A 220 -16.95 4.11 6.86
CA LYS A 220 -17.26 3.76 5.46
C LYS A 220 -18.58 4.31 4.94
N GLU A 221 -19.57 4.52 5.80
CA GLU A 221 -20.87 5.06 5.39
C GLU A 221 -20.81 6.58 5.14
N LYS A 222 -20.13 7.33 6.01
CA LYS A 222 -19.99 8.80 5.91
C LYS A 222 -18.86 9.22 4.97
N HIS A 223 -17.72 8.56 5.06
CA HIS A 223 -16.45 8.94 4.44
C HIS A 223 -15.76 7.76 3.75
N PRO A 224 -16.30 7.27 2.62
CA PRO A 224 -15.83 6.05 1.97
C PRO A 224 -14.44 6.18 1.33
N ASN A 225 -13.93 7.39 1.09
CA ASN A 225 -12.65 7.60 0.41
C ASN A 225 -11.46 7.76 1.37
N ILE A 226 -11.69 7.78 2.69
CA ILE A 226 -10.62 7.91 3.67
C ILE A 226 -9.81 6.61 3.73
N GLU A 227 -8.49 6.74 3.67
CA GLU A 227 -7.60 5.59 3.79
C GLU A 227 -7.40 5.20 5.26
N ILE A 228 -7.90 4.02 5.63
CA ILE A 228 -7.75 3.46 6.98
C ILE A 228 -6.89 2.19 6.92
N LYS A 229 -5.70 2.24 7.51
CA LYS A 229 -4.71 1.15 7.42
C LYS A 229 -3.89 0.97 8.69
N SER A 230 -3.22 -0.19 8.75
CA SER A 230 -2.13 -0.39 9.69
C SER A 230 -0.89 0.40 9.27
N VAL A 231 0.03 0.60 10.21
CA VAL A 231 1.33 1.25 9.95
C VAL A 231 2.05 0.57 8.78
N ASP A 232 2.17 -0.76 8.82
CA ASP A 232 2.82 -1.57 7.78
C ASP A 232 2.11 -1.43 6.41
N GLY A 233 0.79 -1.25 6.40
CA GLY A 233 0.00 -1.06 5.18
C GLY A 233 0.09 0.35 4.56
N PHE A 234 0.69 1.30 5.27
CA PHE A 234 0.79 2.71 4.89
C PHE A 234 2.22 3.14 4.49
N GLN A 235 3.17 2.22 4.41
CA GLN A 235 4.53 2.54 3.99
C GLN A 235 4.60 3.13 2.58
N GLY A 236 5.50 4.08 2.37
CA GLY A 236 5.71 4.75 1.08
C GLY A 236 4.59 5.70 0.68
N ARG A 237 3.59 5.91 1.55
CA ARG A 237 2.48 6.86 1.33
C ARG A 237 2.66 8.10 2.18
N GLU A 238 1.90 9.14 1.87
CA GLU A 238 1.82 10.39 2.61
C GLU A 238 0.44 11.02 2.43
N LYS A 239 0.03 11.86 3.39
CA LYS A 239 -1.26 12.57 3.39
C LYS A 239 -1.11 13.94 4.01
N GLU A 240 -2.01 14.86 3.64
CA GLU A 240 -2.03 16.21 4.23
C GLU A 240 -2.32 16.14 5.73
N ALA A 241 -3.31 15.33 6.12
CA ALA A 241 -3.65 15.05 7.51
C ALA A 241 -3.51 13.55 7.83
N VAL A 242 -2.88 13.23 8.96
CA VAL A 242 -2.79 11.86 9.48
C VAL A 242 -3.30 11.81 10.91
N ILE A 243 -4.23 10.90 11.18
CA ILE A 243 -4.80 10.64 12.48
C ILE A 243 -4.30 9.27 12.96
N LEU A 244 -3.56 9.26 14.07
CA LEU A 244 -2.95 8.08 14.68
C LEU A 244 -3.66 7.74 15.98
N THR A 245 -4.31 6.56 16.04
CA THR A 245 -4.90 6.00 17.28
C THR A 245 -3.99 4.91 17.84
N LEU A 246 -3.56 5.05 19.10
CA LEU A 246 -2.65 4.13 19.76
C LEU A 246 -3.36 2.95 20.45
N VAL A 247 -4.67 3.02 20.70
CA VAL A 247 -5.55 1.95 21.18
C VAL A 247 -5.34 1.54 22.64
N ARG A 248 -4.09 1.45 23.09
CA ARG A 248 -3.71 0.86 24.38
C ARG A 248 -4.11 1.76 25.53
N SER A 249 -5.00 1.23 26.37
CA SER A 249 -5.54 1.87 27.56
C SER A 249 -5.90 0.78 28.56
N ASN A 250 -5.03 0.54 29.55
CA ASN A 250 -5.20 -0.55 30.51
C ASN A 250 -4.54 -0.24 31.87
N PRO A 251 -5.07 -0.80 32.99
CA PRO A 251 -4.53 -0.56 34.33
C PRO A 251 -3.08 -1.01 34.53
N HIS A 252 -2.60 -1.94 33.70
CA HIS A 252 -1.26 -2.52 33.80
C HIS A 252 -0.18 -1.70 33.07
N LYS A 253 -0.56 -0.66 32.31
CA LYS A 253 0.34 0.17 31.50
C LYS A 253 1.14 -0.62 30.47
N GLU A 254 0.52 -1.66 29.94
CA GLU A 254 1.11 -2.52 28.92
C GLU A 254 0.82 -2.00 27.52
N ILE A 255 1.86 -1.74 26.74
CA ILE A 255 1.75 -1.21 25.38
C ILE A 255 1.99 -2.26 24.28
N GLY A 256 2.51 -3.43 24.65
CA GLY A 256 2.82 -4.51 23.71
C GLY A 256 3.80 -4.09 22.60
N PHE A 257 3.45 -4.37 21.34
CA PHE A 257 4.31 -4.11 20.18
C PHE A 257 4.37 -2.63 19.76
N LEU A 258 3.63 -1.73 20.41
CA LEU A 258 3.78 -0.28 20.23
C LEU A 258 5.18 0.23 20.59
N SER A 259 5.93 -0.54 21.38
CA SER A 259 7.33 -0.27 21.73
C SER A 259 8.28 -0.26 20.52
N ASP A 260 7.82 -0.71 19.35
CA ASP A 260 8.59 -0.62 18.11
C ASP A 260 8.70 0.84 17.62
N ARG A 261 9.85 1.44 17.92
CA ARG A 261 10.20 2.82 17.54
C ARG A 261 10.15 3.06 16.03
N ARG A 262 10.49 2.05 15.22
CA ARG A 262 10.52 2.17 13.75
C ARG A 262 9.10 2.28 13.20
N ARG A 263 8.14 1.54 13.76
CA ARG A 263 6.72 1.67 13.41
C ARG A 263 6.16 3.04 13.77
N LEU A 264 6.44 3.54 14.97
CA LEU A 264 5.95 4.86 15.37
C LEU A 264 6.58 5.98 14.50
N ASN A 265 7.87 5.88 14.21
CA ASN A 265 8.56 6.79 13.27
C ASN A 265 7.86 6.79 11.90
N VAL A 266 7.56 5.62 11.34
CA VAL A 266 6.83 5.54 10.06
C VAL A 266 5.46 6.18 10.17
N ALA A 267 4.66 5.87 11.19
CA ALA A 267 3.32 6.40 11.35
C ALA A 267 3.28 7.94 11.43
N VAL A 268 4.16 8.53 12.24
CA VAL A 268 4.24 10.00 12.42
C VAL A 268 4.71 10.68 11.12
N THR A 269 5.71 10.11 10.43
CA THR A 269 6.31 10.72 9.22
C THR A 269 5.45 10.58 7.95
N ARG A 270 4.21 10.08 8.07
CA ARG A 270 3.24 10.06 6.96
C ARG A 270 2.50 11.38 6.80
N ALA A 271 2.43 12.19 7.87
CA ALA A 271 1.76 13.48 7.88
C ALA A 271 2.56 14.52 7.09
N ARG A 272 1.87 15.37 6.33
CA ARG A 272 2.48 16.55 5.71
C ARG A 272 2.24 17.79 6.56
N ARG A 273 0.98 18.20 6.69
CA ARG A 273 0.57 19.46 7.32
C ARG A 273 0.06 19.26 8.75
N HIS A 274 -0.65 18.16 9.01
CA HIS A 274 -1.33 17.95 10.30
C HIS A 274 -1.20 16.50 10.79
N LEU A 275 -0.81 16.34 12.05
CA LEU A 275 -0.73 15.07 12.75
C LEU A 275 -1.60 15.11 14.02
N THR A 276 -2.59 14.23 14.09
CA THR A 276 -3.38 14.02 15.32
C THR A 276 -2.99 12.71 15.95
N VAL A 277 -2.69 12.71 17.25
CA VAL A 277 -2.44 11.50 18.04
C VAL A 277 -3.53 11.36 19.08
N ILE A 278 -4.19 10.21 19.10
CA ILE A 278 -5.23 9.85 20.06
C ILE A 278 -4.70 8.68 20.89
N CYS A 279 -4.59 8.86 22.20
CA CYS A 279 -4.05 7.85 23.09
C CYS A 279 -4.40 8.10 24.56
N ASP A 280 -4.32 7.05 25.38
CA ASP A 280 -4.29 7.19 26.85
C ASP A 280 -2.85 7.44 27.32
N SER A 281 -2.55 8.69 27.68
CA SER A 281 -1.22 9.09 28.14
C SER A 281 -0.74 8.31 29.38
N THR A 282 -1.64 7.85 30.26
CA THR A 282 -1.24 7.11 31.47
C THR A 282 -0.68 5.73 31.16
N THR A 283 -1.18 5.10 30.09
CA THR A 283 -0.73 3.79 29.60
C THR A 283 0.48 3.96 28.70
N VAL A 284 0.41 4.83 27.68
CA VAL A 284 1.42 4.87 26.62
C VAL A 284 2.74 5.53 27.02
N CYS A 285 2.71 6.48 27.97
CA CYS A 285 3.93 7.15 28.47
C CYS A 285 4.81 6.26 29.35
N ASN A 286 4.42 4.99 29.58
CA ASN A 286 5.31 4.00 30.20
C ASN A 286 6.53 3.69 29.32
N ASP A 287 6.40 3.83 27.99
CA ASP A 287 7.53 3.78 27.08
C ASP A 287 8.13 5.17 26.85
N LYS A 288 9.47 5.24 26.93
CA LYS A 288 10.20 6.51 26.85
C LYS A 288 10.09 7.16 25.48
N PHE A 289 10.01 6.38 24.41
CA PHE A 289 9.95 6.91 23.05
C PHE A 289 8.57 7.47 22.75
N ILE A 290 7.50 6.75 23.11
CA ILE A 290 6.13 7.28 22.99
C ILE A 290 5.94 8.49 23.91
N LYS A 291 6.45 8.45 25.14
CA LYS A 291 6.44 9.61 26.03
C LYS A 291 7.10 10.83 25.40
N SER A 292 8.23 10.66 24.71
CA SER A 292 8.89 11.78 24.02
C SER A 292 8.02 12.41 22.92
N LEU A 293 7.15 11.62 22.26
CA LEU A 293 6.18 12.13 21.28
C LEU A 293 5.10 12.95 21.97
N VAL A 294 4.52 12.41 23.05
CA VAL A 294 3.49 13.10 23.85
C VAL A 294 4.03 14.42 24.41
N ASP A 295 5.22 14.40 25.01
CA ASP A 295 5.90 15.58 25.55
C ASP A 295 6.19 16.62 24.44
N HIS A 296 6.57 16.17 23.24
CA HIS A 296 6.83 17.04 22.10
C HIS A 296 5.56 17.70 21.56
N ILE A 297 4.48 16.94 21.39
CA ILE A 297 3.19 17.52 20.97
C ILE A 297 2.66 18.48 22.03
N THR A 298 2.79 18.14 23.32
CA THR A 298 2.40 19.02 24.44
C THR A 298 3.14 20.36 24.41
N LYS A 299 4.38 20.38 23.93
CA LYS A 299 5.20 21.60 23.85
C LYS A 299 4.96 22.42 22.58
N HIS A 300 4.68 21.77 21.46
CA HIS A 300 4.74 22.39 20.12
C HIS A 300 3.43 22.33 19.32
N GLY A 301 2.42 21.63 19.83
CA GLY A 301 1.08 21.51 19.26
C GLY A 301 0.01 21.81 20.30
N GLU A 302 -1.20 21.37 20.02
CA GLU A 302 -2.34 21.53 20.91
C GLU A 302 -2.64 20.22 21.66
N VAL A 303 -3.15 20.32 22.89
CA VAL A 303 -3.56 19.18 23.70
C VAL A 303 -5.00 19.37 24.13
N ARG A 304 -5.83 18.38 23.86
CA ARG A 304 -7.24 18.31 24.25
C ARG A 304 -7.53 17.04 25.02
N THR A 305 -8.57 17.05 25.84
CA THR A 305 -9.01 15.84 26.53
C THR A 305 -10.10 15.12 25.75
N GLY A 306 -10.11 13.79 25.79
CA GLY A 306 -11.18 12.97 25.20
C GLY A 306 -12.57 13.28 25.76
N PHE A 307 -12.68 13.93 26.93
CA PHE A 307 -13.96 14.41 27.46
C PHE A 307 -14.65 15.44 26.55
N GLU A 308 -13.89 16.29 25.87
CA GLU A 308 -14.43 17.30 24.94
C GLU A 308 -15.17 16.65 23.76
N TYR A 309 -14.84 15.40 23.45
CA TYR A 309 -15.40 14.63 22.34
C TYR A 309 -16.47 13.61 22.79
N ALA A 310 -16.70 13.45 24.09
CA ALA A 310 -17.61 12.44 24.63
C ALA A 310 -19.09 12.87 24.63
N ASP A 311 -19.38 14.17 24.61
CA ASP A 311 -20.74 14.70 24.79
C ASP A 311 -21.49 14.96 23.46
N GLU A 312 -20.82 15.02 22.31
CA GLU A 312 -21.47 15.50 21.08
C GLU A 312 -22.37 14.48 20.35
N ASP A 313 -22.39 13.18 20.68
CA ASP A 313 -23.24 12.24 19.90
C ASP A 313 -23.72 10.95 20.61
N LEU A 314 -23.46 10.76 21.91
CA LEU A 314 -23.75 9.48 22.59
C LEU A 314 -25.26 9.18 22.85
N GLN A 315 -26.19 10.05 22.43
CA GLN A 315 -27.63 9.86 22.62
C GLN A 315 -28.40 9.39 21.37
N SER A 316 -27.78 9.32 20.19
CA SER A 316 -28.49 8.98 18.95
C SER A 316 -28.42 7.49 18.54
N SER A 317 -27.58 6.67 19.16
CA SER A 317 -27.26 5.31 18.69
C SER A 317 -27.91 4.14 19.45
N THR A 318 -28.80 4.39 20.43
CA THR A 318 -29.43 3.30 21.23
C THR A 318 -30.79 2.78 20.75
N ASN A 319 -31.27 3.14 19.54
CA ASN A 319 -32.54 2.61 19.03
C ASN A 319 -32.53 2.28 17.52
N LEU A 320 -31.86 1.20 17.13
CA LEU A 320 -32.08 0.55 15.83
C LEU A 320 -32.97 -0.69 16.00
N ARG A 321 -34.29 -0.47 15.94
CA ARG A 321 -35.27 -1.49 15.50
C ARG A 321 -35.91 -1.01 14.20
N PRO A 322 -36.03 -1.86 13.17
CA PRO A 322 -36.51 -1.44 11.86
C PRO A 322 -38.03 -1.22 11.88
N LYS A 323 -38.47 -0.01 11.53
CA LYS A 323 -39.84 0.24 11.05
C LYS A 323 -39.80 0.82 9.65
N GLN A 324 -40.63 0.25 8.79
CA GLN A 324 -40.78 0.56 7.38
C GLN A 324 -41.53 1.88 7.13
N SER A 325 -41.20 2.47 5.98
CA SER A 325 -42.04 3.25 5.06
C SER A 325 -42.10 4.80 5.13
N LYS A 326 -41.50 5.38 4.08
CA LYS A 326 -41.92 6.51 3.20
C LYS A 326 -42.42 7.84 3.81
N LYS A 327 -41.74 8.95 3.47
CA LYS A 327 -42.26 10.09 2.67
C LYS A 327 -41.16 11.12 2.32
N THR A 328 -41.39 11.82 1.21
CA THR A 328 -40.57 12.76 0.41
C THR A 328 -40.50 14.21 0.94
N SER A 329 -39.37 14.92 0.72
CA SER A 329 -39.21 16.35 0.30
C SER A 329 -37.77 16.87 0.59
N PRO A 330 -37.38 18.12 0.20
CA PRO A 330 -36.87 18.58 -1.10
C PRO A 330 -35.35 18.94 -1.10
N LYS A 331 -34.75 19.13 -2.30
CA LYS A 331 -33.33 19.50 -2.51
C LYS A 331 -33.03 20.97 -2.17
N PRO A 332 -31.86 21.31 -1.55
CA PRO A 332 -31.38 22.68 -1.45
C PRO A 332 -30.58 23.13 -2.68
N ALA A 333 -30.57 24.44 -2.93
CA ALA A 333 -29.99 25.12 -4.09
C ALA A 333 -28.47 25.41 -3.95
N MET A 334 -27.76 25.46 -5.08
CA MET A 334 -26.34 25.84 -5.20
C MET A 334 -26.15 27.37 -5.24
N PRO A 335 -24.99 27.90 -4.80
CA PRO A 335 -24.68 29.33 -4.88
C PRO A 335 -24.36 29.80 -6.31
N GLN A 336 -24.86 30.98 -6.69
CA GLN A 336 -24.64 31.64 -7.99
C GLN A 336 -23.29 32.39 -8.02
N LEU A 337 -22.45 32.11 -9.03
CA LEU A 337 -21.22 32.84 -9.34
C LEU A 337 -21.51 34.06 -10.23
N THR A 338 -20.75 35.15 -10.06
CA THR A 338 -20.94 36.40 -10.80
C THR A 338 -20.22 36.40 -12.16
N LEU A 339 -20.72 37.19 -13.12
CA LEU A 339 -20.22 37.24 -14.51
C LEU A 339 -18.73 37.62 -14.63
N ILE A 340 -18.22 38.37 -13.64
CA ILE A 340 -16.83 38.84 -13.56
C ILE A 340 -15.89 37.70 -13.15
N GLU A 341 -16.30 36.86 -12.20
CA GLU A 341 -15.55 35.68 -11.77
C GLU A 341 -15.46 34.64 -12.89
N ILE A 342 -16.50 34.57 -13.72
CA ILE A 342 -16.55 33.71 -14.90
C ILE A 342 -15.57 34.22 -15.97
N GLN A 343 -15.58 35.52 -16.30
CA GLN A 343 -14.64 36.09 -17.29
C GLN A 343 -13.17 35.99 -16.86
N ALA A 344 -12.86 36.16 -15.58
CA ALA A 344 -11.49 36.05 -15.06
C ALA A 344 -10.96 34.61 -15.16
N LYS A 345 -11.80 33.61 -14.84
CA LYS A 345 -11.43 32.19 -15.01
C LYS A 345 -11.23 31.82 -16.47
N TYR A 346 -12.06 32.32 -17.38
CA TYR A 346 -11.93 32.03 -18.82
C TYR A 346 -10.68 32.63 -19.46
N GLN A 347 -10.30 33.86 -19.10
CA GLN A 347 -9.10 34.50 -19.63
C GLN A 347 -7.82 33.76 -19.20
N TYR A 348 -7.76 33.34 -17.93
CA TYR A 348 -6.65 32.55 -17.37
C TYR A 348 -6.47 31.22 -18.11
N ILE A 349 -7.56 30.52 -18.44
CA ILE A 349 -7.52 29.23 -19.13
C ILE A 349 -7.07 29.38 -20.59
N ILE A 350 -7.47 30.46 -21.28
CA ILE A 350 -7.01 30.74 -22.65
C ILE A 350 -5.48 30.95 -22.68
N GLU A 351 -4.93 31.63 -21.67
CA GLU A 351 -3.48 31.83 -21.54
C GLU A 351 -2.73 30.52 -21.29
N GLN A 352 -3.30 29.61 -20.47
CA GLN A 352 -2.73 28.28 -20.22
C GLN A 352 -2.74 27.38 -21.47
N LEU A 353 -3.82 27.41 -22.25
CA LEU A 353 -3.96 26.62 -23.48
C LEU A 353 -3.08 27.15 -24.62
N LEU A 354 -2.88 28.47 -24.73
CA LEU A 354 -1.95 29.07 -25.68
C LEU A 354 -0.48 28.81 -25.28
N GLY A 355 -0.18 28.74 -23.99
CA GLY A 355 1.15 28.38 -23.47
C GLY A 355 1.59 26.96 -23.85
N GLN A 356 0.67 25.99 -23.86
CA GLN A 356 0.96 24.60 -24.25
C GLN A 356 1.24 24.42 -25.75
N ARG A 357 0.84 25.38 -26.59
CA ARG A 357 1.04 25.34 -28.06
C ARG A 357 2.52 25.51 -28.46
N ASN A 358 3.35 26.07 -27.60
CA ASN A 358 4.78 26.28 -27.87
C ASN A 358 5.67 25.09 -27.48
N ILE A 359 5.13 24.08 -26.78
CA ILE A 359 5.89 22.95 -26.26
C ILE A 359 5.87 21.73 -27.23
N LEU A 360 4.94 21.70 -28.21
CA LEU A 360 4.68 20.52 -29.05
C LEU A 360 5.00 20.69 -30.55
N LYS A 361 5.86 21.64 -30.93
CA LYS A 361 6.42 21.70 -32.29
C LYS A 361 7.60 20.74 -32.44
N GLY A 362 7.30 19.45 -32.53
CA GLY A 362 8.33 18.46 -32.80
C GLY A 362 7.86 17.03 -32.71
N GLN A 363 6.82 16.65 -33.45
CA GLN A 363 6.63 15.28 -33.96
C GLN A 363 5.46 15.21 -34.95
N SER A 364 5.57 14.22 -35.84
CA SER A 364 4.96 14.02 -37.15
C SER A 364 3.43 14.03 -37.26
N GLU A 365 2.95 14.57 -38.39
CA GLU A 365 1.58 14.56 -38.89
C GLU A 365 1.07 13.14 -39.21
N SER A 366 0.14 12.61 -38.41
CA SER A 366 -1.04 11.88 -38.90
C SER A 366 -1.91 11.44 -37.71
N THR A 367 -3.20 11.77 -37.76
CA THR A 367 -4.27 11.55 -36.76
C THR A 367 -4.21 12.41 -35.50
N LEU A 368 -4.10 13.72 -35.67
CA LEU A 368 -4.52 14.69 -34.66
C LEU A 368 -6.00 15.04 -34.89
N PHE A 369 -6.84 14.63 -33.94
CA PHE A 369 -8.18 15.18 -33.74
C PHE A 369 -8.05 16.71 -33.68
N ASN A 370 -8.72 17.42 -34.59
CA ASN A 370 -8.42 18.83 -34.87
C ASN A 370 -9.00 19.74 -33.78
N PHE A 371 -8.29 19.88 -32.66
CA PHE A 371 -8.69 20.70 -31.51
C PHE A 371 -8.98 22.17 -31.87
N SER A 372 -8.45 22.67 -33.00
CA SER A 372 -8.78 24.00 -33.50
C SER A 372 -10.21 24.12 -34.03
N GLU A 373 -10.78 23.06 -34.61
CA GLU A 373 -12.20 23.05 -34.99
C GLU A 373 -13.08 23.06 -33.74
N LEU A 374 -12.75 22.26 -32.72
CA LEU A 374 -13.51 22.19 -31.47
C LEU A 374 -13.55 23.54 -30.73
N THR A 375 -12.43 24.27 -30.70
CA THR A 375 -12.35 25.61 -30.10
C THR A 375 -13.06 26.68 -30.93
N VAL A 376 -13.05 26.57 -32.26
CA VAL A 376 -13.80 27.49 -33.13
C VAL A 376 -15.30 27.27 -32.98
N THR A 377 -15.75 26.01 -32.91
CA THR A 377 -17.17 25.67 -32.71
C THR A 377 -17.65 26.15 -31.34
N ILE A 378 -16.87 25.91 -30.27
CA ILE A 378 -17.20 26.41 -28.91
C ILE A 378 -17.24 27.95 -28.88
N LYS A 379 -16.32 28.64 -29.56
CA LYS A 379 -16.35 30.12 -29.68
C LYS A 379 -17.55 30.63 -30.47
N GLN A 380 -17.98 29.92 -31.52
CA GLN A 380 -19.17 30.26 -32.28
C GLN A 380 -20.44 30.05 -31.45
N ILE A 381 -20.48 29.02 -30.60
CA ILE A 381 -21.60 28.72 -29.68
C ILE A 381 -21.73 29.78 -28.58
N ILE A 382 -20.61 30.26 -28.01
CA ILE A 382 -20.65 31.32 -26.99
C ILE A 382 -21.16 32.65 -27.58
N ASN A 383 -20.92 32.89 -28.88
CA ASN A 383 -21.40 34.09 -29.57
C ASN A 383 -22.84 33.97 -30.09
N ALA A 384 -23.32 32.76 -30.40
CA ALA A 384 -24.69 32.51 -30.83
C ALA A 384 -25.57 32.18 -29.61
N ARG A 385 -26.21 33.21 -29.05
CA ARG A 385 -27.07 33.15 -27.85
C ARG A 385 -28.32 32.25 -27.93
N ASP A 386 -28.43 31.33 -28.89
CA ASP A 386 -29.70 30.69 -29.28
C ASP A 386 -29.71 29.14 -29.32
N HIS A 387 -28.66 28.44 -28.86
CA HIS A 387 -28.67 26.96 -28.84
C HIS A 387 -28.47 26.37 -27.44
N PHE A 388 -29.54 25.75 -26.92
CA PHE A 388 -29.63 25.20 -25.56
C PHE A 388 -29.22 23.73 -25.44
N GLU A 389 -29.13 22.99 -26.55
CA GLU A 389 -28.67 21.59 -26.59
C GLU A 389 -27.85 21.33 -27.85
N ILE A 390 -26.68 20.66 -27.70
CA ILE A 390 -25.80 20.30 -28.83
C ILE A 390 -25.51 18.81 -28.78
N SER A 391 -25.80 18.10 -29.87
CA SER A 391 -25.50 16.68 -30.03
C SER A 391 -24.25 16.43 -30.88
N PHE A 392 -23.37 15.56 -30.41
CA PHE A 392 -22.18 15.12 -31.13
C PHE A 392 -22.45 13.84 -31.94
N PRO A 393 -21.79 13.64 -33.09
CA PRO A 393 -21.98 12.47 -33.93
C PRO A 393 -21.73 11.15 -33.19
N ALA A 394 -22.49 10.10 -33.54
CA ALA A 394 -22.34 8.79 -32.92
C ALA A 394 -21.00 8.08 -33.22
N ALA A 395 -20.23 8.58 -34.21
CA ALA A 395 -18.95 8.03 -34.64
C ALA A 395 -17.77 8.26 -33.66
N LEU A 396 -17.98 8.97 -32.56
CA LEU A 396 -16.94 9.23 -31.56
C LEU A 396 -16.48 7.93 -30.87
N ASN A 397 -15.17 7.76 -30.72
CA ASN A 397 -14.60 6.63 -29.99
C ASN A 397 -14.69 6.85 -28.46
N SER A 398 -14.44 5.79 -27.68
CA SER A 398 -14.59 5.83 -26.22
C SER A 398 -13.67 6.84 -25.52
N ALA A 399 -12.49 7.13 -26.09
CA ALA A 399 -11.54 8.10 -25.54
C ALA A 399 -12.00 9.54 -25.78
N GLU A 400 -12.51 9.83 -26.99
CA GLU A 400 -13.06 11.13 -27.37
C GLU A 400 -14.32 11.47 -26.58
N ARG A 401 -15.23 10.51 -26.38
CA ARG A 401 -16.42 10.71 -25.54
C ARG A 401 -16.04 11.03 -24.09
N LYS A 402 -15.02 10.36 -23.56
CA LYS A 402 -14.50 10.62 -22.21
C LYS A 402 -13.87 12.01 -22.12
N ALA A 403 -13.13 12.44 -23.14
CA ALA A 403 -12.57 13.79 -23.18
C ALA A 403 -13.65 14.88 -23.16
N ILE A 404 -14.74 14.70 -23.94
CA ILE A 404 -15.87 15.63 -23.95
C ILE A 404 -16.58 15.66 -22.59
N HIS A 405 -16.82 14.51 -21.96
CA HIS A 405 -17.43 14.45 -20.64
C HIS A 405 -16.58 15.16 -19.58
N ASN A 406 -15.27 14.87 -19.54
CA ASN A 406 -14.35 15.51 -18.60
C ASN A 406 -14.31 17.04 -18.82
N LEU A 407 -14.29 17.49 -20.07
CA LEU A 407 -14.25 18.91 -20.40
C LEU A 407 -15.56 19.61 -19.96
N CYS A 408 -16.71 18.98 -20.14
CA CYS A 408 -17.98 19.52 -19.69
C CYS A 408 -18.09 19.55 -18.16
N GLU A 409 -17.57 18.53 -17.47
CA GLU A 409 -17.51 18.47 -16.00
C GLU A 409 -16.60 19.57 -15.44
N GLU A 410 -15.46 19.81 -16.07
CA GLU A 410 -14.51 20.88 -15.70
C GLU A 410 -15.08 22.28 -15.96
N MET A 411 -15.91 22.44 -16.99
CA MET A 411 -16.58 23.71 -17.33
C MET A 411 -17.94 23.90 -16.63
N GLY A 412 -18.46 22.89 -15.94
CA GLY A 412 -19.76 22.96 -15.25
C GLY A 412 -20.99 22.92 -16.18
N PHE A 413 -20.88 22.34 -17.38
CA PHE A 413 -22.01 22.13 -18.28
C PHE A 413 -22.69 20.78 -18.06
N GLY A 414 -24.00 20.72 -18.30
CA GLY A 414 -24.74 19.46 -18.29
C GLY A 414 -24.31 18.58 -19.46
N HIS A 415 -24.03 17.30 -19.21
CA HIS A 415 -23.59 16.38 -20.26
C HIS A 415 -24.26 15.01 -20.11
N GLN A 416 -24.79 14.46 -21.21
CA GLN A 416 -25.43 13.14 -21.20
C GLN A 416 -25.15 12.37 -22.50
N SER A 417 -24.78 11.10 -22.38
CA SER A 417 -24.78 10.18 -23.53
C SER A 417 -26.20 9.64 -23.73
N ILE A 418 -26.79 9.83 -24.91
CA ILE A 418 -28.14 9.36 -25.25
C ILE A 418 -28.05 8.37 -26.43
N GLY A 419 -28.76 7.24 -26.36
CA GLY A 419 -28.82 6.19 -27.39
C GLY A 419 -28.04 4.90 -27.07
N GLU A 420 -28.38 3.80 -27.76
CA GLU A 420 -27.74 2.49 -27.63
C GLU A 420 -26.87 2.15 -28.87
N ASP A 421 -25.78 1.41 -28.65
CA ASP A 421 -24.83 0.94 -29.67
C ASP A 421 -24.34 2.00 -30.68
N LYS A 422 -24.67 1.85 -31.96
CA LYS A 422 -24.16 2.68 -33.08
C LYS A 422 -24.86 4.04 -33.21
N GLU A 423 -25.92 4.28 -32.45
CA GLU A 423 -26.66 5.56 -32.44
C GLU A 423 -26.38 6.39 -31.17
N ARG A 424 -25.42 5.96 -30.34
CA ARG A 424 -25.06 6.66 -29.11
C ARG A 424 -24.37 8.00 -29.38
N GLN A 425 -25.04 9.09 -29.05
CA GLN A 425 -24.57 10.46 -29.18
C GLN A 425 -24.31 11.09 -27.80
N VAL A 426 -23.41 12.07 -27.73
CA VAL A 426 -23.21 12.88 -26.52
C VAL A 426 -23.96 14.19 -26.71
N VAL A 427 -24.86 14.52 -25.81
CA VAL A 427 -25.62 15.76 -25.79
C VAL A 427 -25.13 16.62 -24.63
N ILE A 428 -24.80 17.88 -24.91
CA ILE A 428 -24.41 18.88 -23.91
C ILE A 428 -25.56 19.88 -23.77
N SER A 429 -25.92 20.19 -22.52
CA SER A 429 -26.89 21.22 -22.16
C SER A 429 -26.21 22.34 -21.37
N VAL A 430 -26.50 23.58 -21.75
CA VAL A 430 -25.94 24.78 -21.10
C VAL A 430 -27.02 25.45 -20.26
N PRO A 431 -26.78 25.78 -18.98
CA PRO A 431 -27.79 26.39 -18.11
C PRO A 431 -28.13 27.83 -18.55
N ALA A 432 -29.42 28.19 -18.53
CA ALA A 432 -29.93 29.50 -18.90
C ALA A 432 -29.60 30.58 -17.86
N LEU A 433 -29.35 31.82 -18.32
CA LEU A 433 -29.30 33.04 -17.49
C LEU A 433 -30.64 33.76 -17.62
N ASP A 434 -31.38 33.92 -16.52
CA ASP A 434 -32.62 34.70 -16.51
C ASP A 434 -32.35 36.22 -16.58
N SER A 435 -33.32 36.91 -17.19
CA SER A 435 -33.28 38.29 -17.73
C SER A 435 -33.34 39.42 -16.67
N PRO A 436 -33.16 40.70 -17.08
CA PRO A 436 -32.59 41.76 -16.25
C PRO A 436 -33.64 42.64 -15.55
N ASP A 437 -33.54 42.80 -14.23
CA ASP A 437 -34.13 43.92 -13.51
C ASP A 437 -33.27 44.26 -12.30
N ASN A 438 -32.39 45.27 -12.45
CA ASN A 438 -32.26 46.39 -11.51
C ASN A 438 -31.14 47.34 -11.98
N ILE A 439 -31.54 48.58 -12.21
CA ILE A 439 -30.74 49.71 -12.69
C ILE A 439 -30.18 50.46 -11.46
N LEU A 440 -28.97 51.02 -11.64
CA LEU A 440 -28.42 52.29 -11.10
C LEU A 440 -27.11 52.12 -10.28
N PRO A 441 -26.23 53.13 -10.20
CA PRO A 441 -25.90 54.19 -11.18
C PRO A 441 -24.38 54.34 -11.42
N GLU A 442 -24.03 55.03 -12.50
CA GLU A 442 -22.67 55.49 -12.79
C GLU A 442 -22.12 56.46 -11.72
N THR A 443 -20.83 56.37 -11.41
CA THR A 443 -20.07 57.55 -10.96
C THR A 443 -18.64 57.50 -11.48
N LYS A 444 -18.24 58.60 -12.13
CA LYS A 444 -16.94 58.86 -12.76
C LYS A 444 -15.94 59.43 -11.74
N GLN A 445 -14.66 59.43 -12.16
CA GLN A 445 -13.51 60.23 -11.67
C GLN A 445 -12.87 59.71 -10.36
N GLU A 446 -11.53 59.72 -10.18
CA GLU A 446 -10.46 60.37 -10.91
C GLU A 446 -9.09 59.74 -10.57
N VAL A 447 -8.16 59.90 -11.51
CA VAL A 447 -6.74 59.57 -11.43
C VAL A 447 -6.02 60.64 -10.62
N ASN A 448 -5.07 60.27 -9.75
CA ASN A 448 -3.85 61.07 -9.66
C ASN A 448 -2.59 60.25 -9.36
N LYS A 449 -1.59 60.48 -10.22
CA LYS A 449 -0.23 59.95 -10.22
C LYS A 449 0.64 60.75 -9.24
N GLN A 450 1.60 60.09 -8.60
CA GLN A 450 2.95 60.64 -8.49
C GLN A 450 3.98 59.55 -8.80
N THR A 451 4.78 59.88 -9.81
CA THR A 451 5.94 59.19 -10.40
C THR A 451 7.16 60.00 -9.91
N THR A 452 8.33 59.41 -9.68
CA THR A 452 9.52 59.37 -10.57
C THR A 452 10.76 59.17 -9.67
N THR A 453 11.93 58.62 -9.98
CA THR A 453 12.62 57.91 -11.08
C THR A 453 14.08 57.77 -10.61
N GLU A 454 14.82 56.75 -11.06
CA GLU A 454 16.26 56.81 -11.44
C GLU A 454 16.67 55.39 -11.90
N THR A 455 16.64 55.09 -13.20
CA THR A 455 17.73 55.10 -14.21
C THR A 455 18.79 53.99 -14.09
N MET A 456 18.77 53.19 -15.15
CA MET A 456 19.66 52.13 -15.65
C MET A 456 21.17 52.34 -15.47
N ASP A 457 21.88 51.23 -15.29
CA ASP A 457 23.11 50.96 -16.02
C ASP A 457 23.23 49.47 -16.39
N LYS A 458 23.60 49.22 -17.65
CA LYS A 458 23.95 47.93 -18.24
C LYS A 458 25.47 47.87 -18.37
N ASN A 459 26.11 46.79 -17.93
CA ASN A 459 27.03 45.96 -18.75
C ASN A 459 28.00 45.09 -17.94
N ILE A 460 28.39 43.99 -18.62
CA ILE A 460 29.56 43.12 -18.45
C ILE A 460 29.37 41.86 -17.59
N LEU A 461 28.94 40.81 -18.32
CA LEU A 461 29.35 39.42 -18.12
C LEU A 461 30.86 39.28 -18.36
N THR A 462 31.54 38.53 -17.48
CA THR A 462 32.81 37.85 -17.80
C THR A 462 32.71 36.35 -17.50
N PRO A 463 33.35 35.48 -18.29
CA PRO A 463 33.17 34.03 -18.23
C PRO A 463 34.03 33.42 -17.11
N VAL A 464 33.46 32.53 -16.31
CA VAL A 464 34.24 31.74 -15.35
C VAL A 464 35.01 30.66 -16.11
N GLU A 465 36.31 30.67 -15.88
CA GLU A 465 37.34 29.83 -16.50
C GLU A 465 37.13 28.34 -16.25
N SER A 466 37.51 27.57 -17.27
CA SER A 466 37.62 26.12 -17.30
C SER A 466 38.59 25.59 -16.23
N VAL A 467 38.10 24.77 -15.31
CA VAL A 467 38.94 23.96 -14.43
C VAL A 467 39.43 22.72 -15.20
N SER A 468 40.75 22.55 -15.16
CA SER A 468 41.57 21.57 -15.85
C SER A 468 41.26 20.11 -15.51
N LYS A 469 41.34 19.27 -16.54
CA LYS A 469 41.51 17.81 -16.44
C LYS A 469 42.85 17.50 -15.77
N GLU A 470 42.86 17.23 -14.47
CA GLU A 470 43.92 16.46 -13.79
C GLU A 470 43.56 16.30 -12.32
N SER A 471 43.15 15.07 -11.95
CA SER A 471 43.21 14.42 -10.62
C SER A 471 42.06 13.41 -10.47
N ILE A 472 42.03 12.39 -11.34
CA ILE A 472 41.35 11.12 -11.03
C ILE A 472 42.49 10.15 -10.76
N GLU A 473 42.90 10.05 -9.49
CA GLU A 473 43.79 8.96 -9.08
C GLU A 473 43.03 7.64 -9.22
N ARG A 474 43.64 6.73 -9.97
CA ARG A 474 43.14 5.39 -10.26
C ARG A 474 43.04 4.61 -8.96
N PHE A 475 41.84 4.11 -8.66
CA PHE A 475 41.67 3.05 -7.67
C PHE A 475 42.47 1.82 -8.14
N ASP A 476 43.49 1.45 -7.38
CA ASP A 476 44.36 0.31 -7.69
C ASP A 476 43.62 -1.00 -7.37
N LEU A 477 43.35 -1.78 -8.42
CA LEU A 477 42.66 -3.07 -8.38
C LEU A 477 43.46 -4.17 -7.66
N SER A 478 44.70 -3.89 -7.26
CA SER A 478 45.59 -4.81 -6.54
C SER A 478 45.24 -5.04 -5.05
N GLN A 479 44.26 -4.31 -4.50
CA GLN A 479 43.89 -4.39 -3.08
C GLN A 479 42.63 -5.23 -2.78
N LEU A 480 42.08 -5.95 -3.77
CA LEU A 480 40.92 -6.83 -3.54
C LEU A 480 41.38 -8.14 -2.87
N PRO A 481 40.71 -8.61 -1.79
CA PRO A 481 41.02 -9.90 -1.17
C PRO A 481 40.94 -11.05 -2.20
N GLU A 482 42.02 -11.83 -2.32
CA GLU A 482 42.18 -12.91 -3.33
C GLU A 482 41.04 -13.94 -3.31
N ASP A 483 40.37 -14.11 -2.16
CA ASP A 483 39.26 -15.05 -1.97
C ASP A 483 38.02 -14.69 -2.81
N ASN A 484 37.76 -13.41 -3.06
CA ASN A 484 36.60 -12.95 -3.86
C ASN A 484 36.83 -13.13 -5.36
N MET A 485 38.08 -12.94 -5.84
CA MET A 485 38.47 -13.28 -7.20
C MET A 485 38.39 -14.78 -7.45
N THR A 486 38.79 -15.58 -6.47
CA THR A 486 38.74 -17.05 -6.57
C THR A 486 37.31 -17.55 -6.73
N MET A 487 36.35 -17.00 -5.97
CA MET A 487 34.93 -17.34 -6.11
C MET A 487 34.32 -16.91 -7.45
N HIS A 488 34.71 -15.73 -7.96
CA HIS A 488 34.29 -15.26 -9.28
C HIS A 488 34.87 -16.14 -10.40
N LEU A 489 36.14 -16.50 -10.33
CA LEU A 489 36.81 -17.38 -11.29
C LEU A 489 36.23 -18.80 -11.29
N ILE A 490 35.91 -19.37 -10.12
CA ILE A 490 35.23 -20.67 -10.01
C ILE A 490 33.82 -20.61 -10.63
N HIS A 491 33.12 -19.48 -10.48
CA HIS A 491 31.82 -19.26 -11.12
C HIS A 491 31.94 -19.17 -12.65
N CYS A 492 32.89 -18.40 -13.16
CA CYS A 492 33.19 -18.28 -14.58
C CYS A 492 33.61 -19.63 -15.20
N GLU A 493 34.46 -20.41 -14.52
CA GLU A 493 34.83 -21.77 -14.96
C GLU A 493 33.63 -22.70 -15.07
N ARG A 494 32.68 -22.63 -14.11
CA ARG A 494 31.45 -23.44 -14.17
C ARG A 494 30.59 -23.07 -15.37
N LEU A 495 30.46 -21.78 -15.67
CA LEU A 495 29.69 -21.30 -16.82
C LEU A 495 30.32 -21.70 -18.15
N ILE A 496 31.66 -21.71 -18.23
CA ILE A 496 32.40 -22.19 -19.42
C ILE A 496 32.20 -23.70 -19.61
N LYS A 497 32.36 -24.51 -18.54
CA LYS A 497 32.12 -25.96 -18.57
C LYS A 497 30.68 -26.31 -18.95
N MET A 498 29.69 -25.52 -18.54
CA MET A 498 28.29 -25.71 -18.93
C MET A 498 28.05 -25.33 -20.40
N LYS A 499 28.76 -24.35 -20.95
CA LYS A 499 28.68 -23.99 -22.38
C LYS A 499 29.36 -25.04 -23.29
N GLU A 500 30.42 -25.69 -22.82
CA GLU A 500 31.11 -26.76 -23.56
C GLU A 500 30.29 -28.04 -23.65
N GLN A 501 29.48 -28.38 -22.62
CA GLN A 501 28.59 -29.54 -22.64
C GLN A 501 27.40 -29.42 -23.60
N VAL A 502 27.11 -28.21 -24.11
CA VAL A 502 26.01 -27.96 -25.06
C VAL A 502 26.49 -28.02 -26.52
N LYS A 503 27.80 -28.10 -26.77
CA LYS A 503 28.41 -28.15 -28.11
C LYS A 503 29.01 -29.52 -28.45
N THR A 504 28.18 -30.55 -28.58
CA THR A 504 28.55 -31.76 -29.37
C THR A 504 27.38 -32.15 -30.28
N PRO A 505 27.53 -32.10 -31.63
CA PRO A 505 26.53 -32.58 -32.56
C PRO A 505 26.56 -34.12 -32.69
N GLN A 506 25.39 -34.71 -32.83
CA GLN A 506 25.18 -36.10 -33.23
C GLN A 506 25.60 -36.33 -34.69
N ASN A 507 26.46 -37.32 -34.95
CA ASN A 507 26.21 -38.41 -35.90
C ASN A 507 27.42 -39.33 -36.05
N GLU A 508 27.27 -40.60 -35.68
CA GLU A 508 27.73 -41.71 -36.50
C GLU A 508 26.97 -43.01 -36.14
N ASN A 509 26.74 -43.82 -37.16
CA ASN A 509 25.66 -44.79 -37.26
C ASN A 509 26.20 -46.23 -37.21
N ARG A 510 25.37 -47.18 -36.73
CA ARG A 510 25.34 -48.63 -37.02
C ARG A 510 26.43 -49.58 -36.45
N LYS A 511 26.04 -50.46 -35.51
CA LYS A 511 25.73 -51.92 -35.73
C LYS A 511 25.64 -52.76 -34.43
N LYS A 512 24.46 -53.39 -34.24
CA LYS A 512 24.21 -54.85 -33.99
C LYS A 512 24.93 -55.60 -32.83
N ILE A 513 24.16 -56.11 -31.84
CA ILE A 513 23.83 -57.54 -31.54
C ILE A 513 23.44 -57.79 -30.06
N HIS A 514 22.43 -58.67 -29.89
CA HIS A 514 21.95 -59.52 -28.76
C HIS A 514 22.71 -59.54 -27.41
N SER A 515 22.14 -59.86 -26.24
CA SER A 515 21.15 -60.90 -25.89
C SER A 515 20.55 -60.71 -24.49
N GLN A 516 19.48 -61.46 -24.27
CA GLN A 516 18.58 -61.65 -23.12
C GLN A 516 19.18 -62.14 -21.76
N PRO A 517 18.35 -62.28 -20.70
CA PRO A 517 18.70 -62.10 -19.28
C PRO A 517 18.80 -63.40 -18.46
N SER A 518 19.25 -63.33 -17.20
CA SER A 518 18.95 -64.39 -16.22
C SER A 518 18.94 -63.92 -14.75
N LYS A 519 18.01 -64.53 -14.02
CA LYS A 519 17.69 -64.37 -12.59
C LYS A 519 18.63 -65.22 -11.72
N SER A 520 18.89 -64.83 -10.47
CA SER A 520 18.65 -65.70 -9.28
C SER A 520 19.11 -65.09 -7.93
N LYS A 521 18.41 -65.53 -6.88
CA LYS A 521 18.46 -65.22 -5.44
C LYS A 521 19.76 -65.78 -4.81
N ASN A 522 20.32 -65.37 -3.66
CA ASN A 522 19.74 -65.40 -2.30
C ASN A 522 20.75 -64.88 -1.22
N LYS A 523 20.22 -64.16 -0.20
CA LYS A 523 20.50 -64.16 1.27
C LYS A 523 21.90 -64.07 1.93
N LYS A 524 22.04 -62.95 2.70
CA LYS A 524 22.32 -62.75 4.15
C LYS A 524 23.72 -62.88 4.81
N ASN A 525 24.10 -61.74 5.44
CA ASN A 525 24.79 -61.49 6.75
C ASN A 525 26.28 -61.90 6.90
N THR A 526 27.22 -61.15 7.49
CA THR A 526 27.23 -59.99 8.43
C THR A 526 28.66 -59.44 8.60
N LYS A 527 28.78 -58.11 8.84
CA LYS A 527 29.86 -57.34 9.57
C LYS A 527 31.30 -57.39 8.99
N SER A 528 32.13 -56.35 8.93
CA SER A 528 32.11 -54.93 9.36
C SER A 528 33.42 -54.28 8.88
N ALA A 529 33.40 -53.05 8.35
CA ALA A 529 34.50 -52.06 8.48
C ALA A 529 34.10 -50.70 7.83
N ASN A 530 34.35 -49.65 8.59
CA ASN A 530 34.08 -48.24 8.33
C ASN A 530 34.76 -47.71 7.05
N LYS A 531 33.99 -46.99 6.21
CA LYS A 531 34.53 -45.86 5.43
C LYS A 531 33.42 -44.85 5.17
N GLN A 532 33.46 -43.75 5.91
CA GLN A 532 32.63 -42.56 5.70
C GLN A 532 32.88 -41.96 4.32
N ARG A 533 31.82 -41.84 3.52
CA ARG A 533 31.68 -40.82 2.47
C ARG A 533 30.22 -40.38 2.43
N ASN A 534 29.98 -39.12 2.77
CA ASN A 534 28.70 -38.42 2.69
C ASN A 534 28.31 -38.22 1.22
N THR A 535 27.32 -38.96 0.74
CA THR A 535 26.49 -38.62 -0.43
C THR A 535 25.08 -39.13 -0.15
N GLY A 536 24.23 -38.31 0.46
CA GLY A 536 22.93 -38.77 0.99
C GLY A 536 21.72 -37.88 0.70
N ASP A 537 21.89 -36.65 0.18
CA ASP A 537 20.74 -35.73 0.06
C ASP A 537 20.09 -35.71 -1.34
N PHE A 538 20.81 -36.10 -2.39
CA PHE A 538 20.28 -36.03 -3.77
C PHE A 538 19.37 -37.20 -4.14
N ASP A 539 19.62 -38.39 -3.58
CA ASP A 539 18.80 -39.59 -3.82
C ASP A 539 17.47 -39.53 -3.05
N LEU A 540 17.43 -38.88 -1.88
CA LEU A 540 16.20 -38.60 -1.14
C LEU A 540 15.29 -37.60 -1.88
N LEU A 541 15.88 -36.59 -2.54
CA LEU A 541 15.17 -35.63 -3.40
C LEU A 541 14.60 -36.31 -4.65
N ASN A 542 15.33 -37.21 -5.29
CA ASN A 542 14.83 -37.98 -6.42
C ASN A 542 13.74 -38.98 -6.04
N GLN A 543 13.78 -39.56 -4.83
CA GLN A 543 12.68 -40.36 -4.26
C GLN A 543 11.43 -39.51 -3.93
N ALA A 544 11.60 -38.25 -3.50
CA ALA A 544 10.50 -37.32 -3.25
C ALA A 544 9.83 -36.83 -4.55
N ILE A 545 10.58 -36.68 -5.65
CA ILE A 545 10.04 -36.26 -6.95
C ILE A 545 9.32 -37.41 -7.66
N SER A 546 9.78 -38.65 -7.48
CA SER A 546 9.16 -39.84 -8.09
C SER A 546 7.89 -40.32 -7.38
N SER A 547 7.65 -39.90 -6.13
CA SER A 547 6.42 -40.19 -5.37
C SER A 547 5.25 -39.24 -5.68
N ASN A 548 5.49 -38.11 -6.35
CA ASN A 548 4.45 -37.15 -6.77
C ASN A 548 3.78 -37.46 -8.13
N LYS A 549 4.08 -38.61 -8.74
CA LYS A 549 3.47 -38.99 -10.04
C LYS A 549 2.13 -39.71 -9.89
N PHE A 550 1.83 -40.26 -8.71
CA PHE A 550 0.66 -41.10 -8.47
C PHE A 550 -0.21 -40.56 -7.33
N CYS A 551 -1.50 -40.88 -7.37
CA CYS A 551 -2.47 -40.50 -6.35
C CYS A 551 -2.03 -40.97 -4.95
N PHE A 552 -2.14 -40.09 -3.95
CA PHE A 552 -1.70 -40.39 -2.58
C PHE A 552 -2.64 -41.37 -1.83
N HIS A 553 -3.79 -41.75 -2.38
CA HIS A 553 -4.68 -42.71 -1.73
C HIS A 553 -4.08 -44.12 -1.78
N SER A 554 -4.09 -44.84 -0.64
CA SER A 554 -3.33 -46.07 -0.38
C SER A 554 -3.56 -47.22 -1.37
N ASN A 555 -4.63 -47.18 -2.17
CA ASN A 555 -4.99 -48.19 -3.17
C ASN A 555 -5.22 -47.60 -4.59
N CYS A 556 -4.66 -46.44 -4.93
CA CYS A 556 -4.90 -45.79 -6.22
C CYS A 556 -3.63 -45.60 -7.06
N ALA A 557 -3.54 -46.27 -8.22
CA ALA A 557 -2.42 -46.15 -9.16
C ALA A 557 -2.63 -45.07 -10.24
N ALA A 558 -3.61 -44.17 -10.09
CA ALA A 558 -3.90 -43.14 -11.09
C ALA A 558 -2.80 -42.07 -11.12
N SER A 559 -2.33 -41.71 -12.32
CA SER A 559 -1.38 -40.61 -12.51
C SER A 559 -2.04 -39.27 -12.20
N ILE A 560 -1.36 -38.44 -11.42
CA ILE A 560 -1.80 -37.09 -11.02
C ILE A 560 -1.05 -35.98 -11.78
N THR A 561 -0.20 -36.36 -12.74
CA THR A 561 0.69 -35.45 -13.48
C THR A 561 -0.07 -34.41 -14.32
N THR A 562 -1.26 -34.75 -14.81
CA THR A 562 -2.06 -33.89 -15.71
C THR A 562 -3.34 -33.35 -15.08
N THR A 563 -3.98 -34.10 -14.18
CA THR A 563 -5.29 -33.77 -13.58
C THR A 563 -5.35 -34.11 -12.08
N GLY A 564 -4.28 -33.78 -11.35
CA GLY A 564 -4.22 -33.93 -9.89
C GLY A 564 -4.84 -32.71 -9.19
N GLN A 565 -5.63 -32.95 -8.14
CA GLN A 565 -6.16 -31.89 -7.28
C GLN A 565 -5.56 -32.00 -5.88
N LEU A 566 -5.21 -30.85 -5.31
CA LEU A 566 -4.61 -30.74 -3.98
C LEU A 566 -5.70 -30.61 -2.91
N CYS A 567 -5.64 -31.45 -1.88
CA CYS A 567 -6.52 -31.27 -0.73
C CYS A 567 -6.08 -30.07 0.10
N SER A 568 -6.99 -29.12 0.35
CA SER A 568 -6.72 -27.90 1.12
C SER A 568 -6.36 -28.15 2.60
N ILE A 569 -6.63 -29.35 3.12
CA ILE A 569 -6.39 -29.72 4.52
C ILE A 569 -5.03 -30.42 4.68
N CYS A 570 -4.84 -31.56 4.00
CA CYS A 570 -3.61 -32.36 4.14
C CYS A 570 -2.52 -32.02 3.11
N ARG A 571 -2.79 -31.09 2.18
CA ARG A 571 -1.87 -30.60 1.13
C ARG A 571 -1.27 -31.70 0.23
N LYS A 572 -1.90 -32.87 0.20
CA LYS A 572 -1.54 -34.00 -0.68
C LYS A 572 -2.36 -33.95 -1.97
N THR A 573 -1.77 -34.43 -3.06
CA THR A 573 -2.38 -34.48 -4.39
C THR A 573 -3.05 -35.81 -4.67
N PHE A 574 -4.31 -35.76 -5.11
CA PHE A 574 -5.15 -36.91 -5.40
C PHE A 574 -5.74 -36.83 -6.80
N CYS A 575 -6.15 -37.96 -7.36
CA CYS A 575 -6.92 -37.98 -8.60
C CYS A 575 -8.37 -37.50 -8.35
N LEU A 576 -9.08 -37.12 -9.41
CA LEU A 576 -10.45 -36.59 -9.35
C LEU A 576 -11.45 -37.48 -8.59
N LYS A 577 -11.21 -38.79 -8.46
CA LYS A 577 -12.08 -39.68 -7.66
C LYS A 577 -11.79 -39.66 -6.15
N HIS A 578 -10.56 -39.35 -5.75
CA HIS A 578 -10.12 -39.42 -4.35
C HIS A 578 -9.79 -38.05 -3.74
N HIS A 579 -9.96 -36.96 -4.50
CA HIS A 579 -9.70 -35.60 -4.03
C HIS A 579 -10.67 -35.11 -2.94
N ILE A 580 -11.83 -35.75 -2.82
CA ILE A 580 -12.85 -35.38 -1.83
C ILE A 580 -12.31 -35.68 -0.41
N PRO A 581 -12.32 -34.71 0.51
CA PRO A 581 -11.78 -34.86 1.88
C PRO A 581 -12.32 -36.07 2.64
N GLU A 582 -13.59 -36.44 2.48
CA GLU A 582 -14.18 -37.61 3.15
C GLU A 582 -13.52 -38.93 2.71
N VAL A 583 -13.09 -39.03 1.45
CA VAL A 583 -12.59 -40.28 0.85
C VAL A 583 -11.17 -40.62 1.32
N HIS A 584 -10.36 -39.61 1.65
CA HIS A 584 -8.97 -39.80 2.10
C HIS A 584 -8.76 -39.41 3.58
N GLY A 585 -9.84 -39.38 4.37
CA GLY A 585 -9.78 -39.25 5.84
C GLY A 585 -9.68 -37.81 6.37
N CYS A 586 -9.79 -36.79 5.53
CA CYS A 586 -9.84 -35.38 5.93
C CYS A 586 -11.27 -34.85 6.16
N GLY A 587 -12.30 -35.70 6.03
CA GLY A 587 -13.71 -35.29 6.10
C GLY A 587 -14.11 -34.58 7.39
N ALA A 588 -13.66 -35.06 8.55
CA ALA A 588 -13.96 -34.42 9.84
C ALA A 588 -13.41 -32.99 9.93
N GLN A 589 -12.18 -32.78 9.46
CA GLN A 589 -11.55 -31.46 9.44
C GLN A 589 -12.18 -30.54 8.38
N ALA A 590 -12.62 -31.09 7.25
CA ALA A 590 -13.36 -30.37 6.22
C ALA A 590 -14.70 -29.87 6.75
N HIS A 591 -15.44 -30.71 7.49
CA HIS A 591 -16.69 -30.32 8.13
C HIS A 591 -16.51 -29.22 9.19
N ILE A 592 -15.44 -29.27 9.99
CA ILE A 592 -15.13 -28.21 10.97
C ILE A 592 -14.84 -26.88 10.27
N ASN A 593 -14.02 -26.90 9.21
CA ASN A 593 -13.72 -25.69 8.43
C ASN A 593 -14.97 -25.14 7.72
N ALA A 594 -15.81 -25.98 7.12
CA ALA A 594 -17.06 -25.57 6.50
C ALA A 594 -18.02 -24.93 7.52
N ARG A 595 -18.14 -25.48 8.74
CA ARG A 595 -18.94 -24.88 9.81
C ARG A 595 -18.40 -23.52 10.25
N ARG A 596 -17.08 -23.38 10.40
CA ARG A 596 -16.45 -22.08 10.70
C ARG A 596 -16.74 -21.04 9.63
N GLN A 597 -16.73 -21.45 8.36
CA GLN A 597 -17.01 -20.57 7.24
C GLN A 597 -18.49 -20.15 7.18
N ILE A 598 -19.42 -21.07 7.47
CA ILE A 598 -20.86 -20.75 7.58
C ILE A 598 -21.13 -19.80 8.75
N ILE A 599 -20.42 -19.92 9.87
CA ILE A 599 -20.55 -19.01 11.02
C ILE A 599 -19.98 -17.62 10.68
N ARG A 600 -18.87 -17.56 9.95
CA ARG A 600 -18.23 -16.31 9.53
C ARG A 600 -19.04 -15.56 8.48
N ASP A 601 -19.56 -16.29 7.48
CA ASP A 601 -20.20 -15.69 6.30
C ASP A 601 -21.73 -15.56 6.47
N GLY A 602 -22.33 -16.26 7.45
CA GLY A 602 -23.78 -16.24 7.71
C GLY A 602 -24.64 -16.91 6.63
N VAL A 603 -24.04 -17.51 5.60
CA VAL A 603 -24.72 -18.09 4.44
C VAL A 603 -24.47 -19.60 4.36
N LEU A 604 -25.54 -20.38 4.16
CA LEU A 604 -25.49 -21.82 3.93
C LEU A 604 -25.22 -22.11 2.45
N TYR A 605 -24.12 -22.79 2.16
CA TYR A 605 -23.74 -23.18 0.79
C TYR A 605 -24.40 -24.49 0.35
N SER A 606 -24.66 -24.65 -0.95
CA SER A 606 -25.14 -25.89 -1.57
C SER A 606 -24.14 -27.02 -1.32
N GLY A 607 -24.58 -28.10 -0.66
CA GLY A 607 -23.73 -29.22 -0.24
C GLY A 607 -23.47 -29.31 1.27
N SER A 608 -23.98 -28.37 2.08
CA SER A 608 -23.78 -28.33 3.54
C SER A 608 -24.44 -29.47 4.34
N GLY A 609 -25.16 -30.39 3.69
CA GLY A 609 -25.89 -31.48 4.33
C GLY A 609 -27.07 -30.97 5.16
N VAL A 610 -28.26 -31.51 4.90
CA VAL A 610 -29.37 -31.38 5.85
C VAL A 610 -29.05 -32.35 7.01
N PRO A 611 -29.22 -31.98 8.29
CA PRO A 611 -29.12 -32.97 9.35
C PRO A 611 -30.20 -34.05 9.11
N ASP A 612 -29.75 -35.29 8.93
CA ASP A 612 -30.63 -36.45 8.92
C ASP A 612 -31.28 -36.57 10.31
N ARG A 613 -32.54 -36.09 10.37
CA ARG A 613 -33.47 -36.12 11.51
C ARG A 613 -33.23 -35.07 12.60
N LYS A 614 -34.29 -34.31 12.89
CA LYS A 614 -34.40 -33.50 14.11
C LYS A 614 -34.22 -34.42 15.32
N PRO A 615 -33.42 -34.03 16.33
CA PRO A 615 -33.18 -34.86 17.50
C PRO A 615 -34.49 -35.13 18.26
N ASP A 616 -34.66 -36.38 18.70
CA ASP A 616 -35.79 -36.86 19.49
C ASP A 616 -36.11 -35.88 20.65
N PRO A 617 -37.37 -35.43 20.79
CA PRO A 617 -37.78 -34.49 21.84
C PRO A 617 -37.33 -34.89 23.25
N THR A 618 -37.28 -36.19 23.53
CA THR A 618 -36.87 -36.73 24.84
C THR A 618 -35.38 -36.53 25.10
N LYS A 619 -34.52 -36.74 24.10
CA LYS A 619 -33.07 -36.46 24.20
C LYS A 619 -32.80 -34.97 24.35
N ARG A 620 -33.59 -34.12 23.68
CA ARG A 620 -33.45 -32.66 23.82
C ARG A 620 -33.81 -32.18 25.23
N ALA A 621 -34.85 -32.74 25.84
CA ALA A 621 -35.22 -32.45 27.22
C ALA A 621 -34.15 -32.92 28.22
N GLN A 622 -33.58 -34.14 28.03
CA GLN A 622 -32.50 -34.63 28.89
C GLN A 622 -31.22 -33.78 28.80
N LEU A 623 -30.85 -33.32 27.60
CA LEU A 623 -29.69 -32.45 27.41
C LEU A 623 -29.91 -31.07 28.06
N LYS A 624 -31.13 -30.53 27.95
CA LYS A 624 -31.50 -29.28 28.62
C LYS A 624 -31.40 -29.41 30.15
N ASN A 625 -31.93 -30.49 30.71
CA ASN A 625 -31.84 -30.75 32.15
C ASN A 625 -30.39 -30.93 32.63
N ARG A 626 -29.52 -31.57 31.83
CA ARG A 626 -28.09 -31.69 32.15
C ARG A 626 -27.38 -30.34 32.11
N LEU A 627 -27.73 -29.49 31.14
CA LEU A 627 -27.19 -28.14 31.04
C LEU A 627 -27.58 -27.31 32.26
N ASP A 628 -28.87 -27.33 32.63
CA ASP A 628 -29.39 -26.60 33.80
C ASP A 628 -28.77 -27.11 35.12
N SER A 629 -28.52 -28.42 35.22
CA SER A 629 -27.82 -29.01 36.38
C SER A 629 -26.37 -28.53 36.48
N LYS A 630 -25.68 -28.40 35.34
CA LYS A 630 -24.29 -27.95 35.27
C LYS A 630 -24.16 -26.43 35.50
N MET A 631 -25.15 -25.65 35.06
CA MET A 631 -25.22 -24.23 35.39
C MET A 631 -25.41 -24.03 36.89
N LYS A 632 -26.28 -24.82 37.54
CA LYS A 632 -26.47 -24.79 39.00
C LYS A 632 -25.23 -25.24 39.78
N SER A 633 -24.42 -26.17 39.27
CA SER A 633 -23.16 -26.55 39.93
C SER A 633 -22.13 -25.42 39.84
N LEU A 634 -22.01 -24.78 38.67
CA LEU A 634 -21.12 -23.64 38.46
C LEU A 634 -21.54 -22.40 39.27
N GLU A 635 -22.84 -22.18 39.46
CA GLU A 635 -23.36 -21.12 40.34
C GLU A 635 -23.06 -21.40 41.82
N LYS A 636 -23.08 -22.67 42.25
CA LYS A 636 -22.68 -23.06 43.60
C LYS A 636 -21.19 -22.88 43.82
N GLU A 637 -20.35 -23.28 42.86
CA GLU A 637 -18.90 -23.06 42.90
C GLU A 637 -18.56 -21.56 42.97
N ARG A 638 -19.31 -20.70 42.28
CA ARG A 638 -19.17 -19.23 42.38
C ARG A 638 -19.61 -18.65 43.72
N LYS A 639 -20.49 -19.33 44.48
CA LYS A 639 -20.95 -18.89 45.80
C LYS A 639 -20.11 -19.42 46.96
N SER A 640 -19.42 -20.55 46.79
CA SER A 640 -18.53 -21.12 47.81
C SER A 640 -17.11 -20.54 47.81
N GLY A 641 -16.78 -19.65 46.86
CA GLY A 641 -15.51 -18.93 46.78
C GLY A 641 -15.55 -17.48 47.25
N LYS A 642 -16.58 -17.09 48.03
CA LYS A 642 -16.67 -15.78 48.70
C LYS A 642 -16.54 -15.93 50.20
#